data_AF-A0A3C2BDM7-F1
#
_entry.id   AF-A0A3C2BDM7-F1
#
_cell.length_a   1.000
_cell.length_b   1.000
_cell.length_c   1.000
_cell.angle_alpha   90.00
_cell.angle_beta   90.00
_cell.angle_gamma   90.00
#
_symmetry.space_group_name_H-M   'P 1'
#
loop_
_entity.id
_entity.type
_entity.pdbx_description
1 polymer ?
#
loop_
_entity_poly.entity_id
_entity_poly.type
_entity_poly.pdbx_seq_one_letter_code
_entity_poly.pdbx_strand_id
1 'polypeptide(L)'
;MNIINMKRITAFVCSALLTVLSSAGNFYVSAQEQQEVIHNLVLFAQFPDAESDNFMSENTQRMINYCEDKSTFRSLAGYINEISYGKMQVEFEYPQLKNDVFVPYKMSQTLDKYYNIESIMTEVISNADVPQSAVLDGNGDGIIDNIIVVMDADENSAGTIFWPKAFSLPGIKINGLESGMVNVHNDYSLFSNSLIDNSVVLCHEFLHSVGYPDLYRIDSREGVPVGMWDIMAVTSYYMQYPLAYERYKISHWLDAENITQDGYYTLSPASSRDGNRLYLLKTPLSDTEFFAVEYRKQGKAYSDEMDVKVYGTGLVVYRVNTEIHGNHNESGDEIYVFRPEETELDAGKGNPYLSAYGSKDAPDSVGSLDMKATIADGALVYSDGTNSGIKLSDIKITDDELSFKAEFADTDNADVWKNISMPNWINQASSIDMCADENNQLFLLSENESNVLVSRYSDGNWDKYTSEIPEKAYNAKLCMNGNIPYVLYNDSTDFTYVIAYYENGKWNTLLKGTQLSQYQDFQIYKDKIYLAYTTGEFPYALHVLSYDLKTGQKTDYADGSGDVCNVSIAVNDDEIAVSYRGVVNSSAPAVDIWKNGTYSSIKLSDKKTGTANIISKQDYFIISSTDDSGSIFTVKNGEVTEKSFSEILDGRCYFSETATNGISDYLIVNTQNTDDLSIFRIENNSFIKTGNSLCNDIVNSPSTVVTDNAVYTAYLTLNGNVMLRQYNIKNQRIAGDVNADGKFNISDAVILQKWLISGDESVKLADWKSADLCEDNILNI
;
A
#
# COMPACT_ATOMS: atom_id res chain seq x y z
N MET A 1 -19.48 43.33 37.78
CA MET A 1 -19.65 43.40 36.31
C MET A 1 -19.94 41.96 35.86
N ASN A 2 -21.16 41.67 35.39
CA ASN A 2 -21.73 40.32 35.39
C ASN A 2 -21.15 39.37 34.33
N ILE A 3 -20.86 38.12 34.75
CA ILE A 3 -20.35 36.98 33.95
C ILE A 3 -21.23 36.68 32.71
N ILE A 4 -22.51 37.04 32.76
CA ILE A 4 -23.46 36.92 31.64
C ILE A 4 -23.10 37.87 30.47
N ASN A 5 -22.55 39.06 30.75
CA ASN A 5 -22.08 39.97 29.71
C ASN A 5 -20.76 39.50 29.09
N MET A 6 -19.90 38.80 29.84
CA MET A 6 -18.69 38.18 29.30
C MET A 6 -19.04 37.04 28.32
N LYS A 7 -19.96 36.13 28.67
CA LYS A 7 -20.39 35.05 27.76
C LYS A 7 -21.07 35.56 26.48
N ARG A 8 -21.81 36.67 26.55
CA ARG A 8 -22.43 37.29 25.37
C ARG A 8 -21.41 38.02 24.49
N ILE A 9 -20.39 38.65 25.06
CA ILE A 9 -19.29 39.26 24.29
C ILE A 9 -18.42 38.17 23.66
N THR A 10 -18.11 37.08 24.37
CA THR A 10 -17.39 35.93 23.80
C THR A 10 -18.19 35.24 22.70
N ALA A 11 -19.51 35.04 22.88
CA ALA A 11 -20.36 34.47 21.84
C ALA A 11 -20.48 35.40 20.63
N PHE A 12 -20.53 36.73 20.83
CA PHE A 12 -20.58 37.70 19.74
C PHE A 12 -19.24 37.81 18.99
N VAL A 13 -18.11 37.74 19.69
CA VAL A 13 -16.77 37.69 19.09
C VAL A 13 -16.54 36.37 18.34
N CYS A 14 -16.96 35.23 18.90
CA CYS A 14 -16.91 33.94 18.19
C CYS A 14 -17.85 33.90 16.99
N SER A 15 -19.04 34.49 17.07
CA SER A 15 -19.99 34.56 15.95
C SER A 15 -19.50 35.52 14.86
N ALA A 16 -18.83 36.62 15.23
CA ALA A 16 -18.18 37.55 14.31
C ALA A 16 -16.95 36.91 13.63
N LEU A 17 -16.14 36.14 14.37
CA LEU A 17 -15.04 35.34 13.80
C LEU A 17 -15.57 34.23 12.86
N LEU A 18 -16.65 33.55 13.22
CA LEU A 18 -17.28 32.51 12.39
C LEU A 18 -17.99 33.09 11.16
N THR A 19 -18.52 34.32 11.21
CA THR A 19 -19.10 34.99 10.03
C THR A 19 -18.04 35.58 9.11
N VAL A 20 -16.89 36.02 9.62
CA VAL A 20 -15.72 36.37 8.79
C VAL A 20 -15.09 35.12 8.16
N LEU A 21 -15.08 33.98 8.86
CA LEU A 21 -14.59 32.70 8.32
C LEU A 21 -15.58 32.02 7.35
N SER A 22 -16.89 32.26 7.46
CA SER A 22 -17.91 31.70 6.55
C SER A 22 -18.31 32.61 5.39
N SER A 23 -17.80 33.85 5.35
CA SER A 23 -17.95 34.77 4.21
C SER A 23 -16.66 34.98 3.40
N ALA A 24 -15.60 34.24 3.71
CA ALA A 24 -14.52 33.97 2.77
C ALA A 24 -15.02 32.98 1.71
N GLY A 25 -15.93 33.42 0.85
CA GLY A 25 -16.15 32.74 -0.43
C GLY A 25 -14.83 32.74 -1.17
N ASN A 26 -14.34 31.54 -1.51
CA ASN A 26 -13.22 31.24 -2.42
C ASN A 26 -12.37 32.45 -2.83
N PHE A 27 -11.69 33.06 -1.86
CA PHE A 27 -10.41 33.65 -2.17
C PHE A 27 -9.48 32.45 -2.19
N TYR A 28 -9.24 31.95 -3.40
CA TYR A 28 -7.97 31.29 -3.68
C TYR A 28 -6.89 32.32 -3.31
N VAL A 29 -6.48 32.33 -2.05
CA VAL A 29 -5.12 32.71 -1.73
C VAL A 29 -4.34 31.58 -2.39
N SER A 30 -3.75 31.85 -3.57
CA SER A 30 -2.70 30.98 -4.05
C SER A 30 -1.72 30.93 -2.89
N ALA A 31 -1.57 29.76 -2.26
CA ALA A 31 -0.38 29.52 -1.48
C ALA A 31 0.76 29.88 -2.42
N GLN A 32 1.48 30.94 -2.09
CA GLN A 32 2.68 31.28 -2.82
C GLN A 32 3.58 30.09 -2.56
N GLU A 33 3.75 29.18 -3.55
CA GLU A 33 4.61 28.00 -3.41
C GLU A 33 5.93 28.50 -2.84
N GLN A 34 6.23 28.12 -1.60
CA GLN A 34 7.44 28.55 -0.94
C GLN A 34 8.56 27.79 -1.63
N GLN A 35 9.44 28.54 -2.29
CA GLN A 35 10.63 27.99 -2.92
C GLN A 35 11.48 27.32 -1.84
N GLU A 36 11.72 26.02 -2.00
CA GLU A 36 12.57 25.23 -1.11
C GLU A 36 14.05 25.53 -1.40
N VAL A 37 14.85 25.67 -0.36
CA VAL A 37 16.30 25.89 -0.48
C VAL A 37 17.02 24.80 0.30
N ILE A 38 17.81 24.00 -0.41
CA ILE A 38 18.64 22.92 0.16
C ILE A 38 20.08 23.43 0.29
N HIS A 39 20.63 23.38 1.50
CA HIS A 39 21.99 23.82 1.79
C HIS A 39 22.97 22.65 1.70
N ASN A 40 24.05 22.84 0.93
CA ASN A 40 25.07 21.83 0.68
C ASN A 40 26.36 22.21 1.40
N LEU A 41 26.83 21.36 2.31
CA LEU A 41 28.17 21.46 2.87
C LEU A 41 29.16 20.77 1.93
N VAL A 42 30.08 21.51 1.31
CA VAL A 42 31.04 20.93 0.35
C VAL A 42 32.42 20.81 0.97
N LEU A 43 32.90 19.57 1.06
CA LEU A 43 34.16 19.20 1.71
C LEU A 43 35.11 18.52 0.71
N PHE A 44 36.40 18.67 0.97
CA PHE A 44 37.50 18.12 0.17
C PHE A 44 38.49 17.42 1.08
N ALA A 45 38.96 16.24 0.72
CA ALA A 45 40.00 15.56 1.47
C ALA A 45 40.97 14.78 0.58
N GLN A 46 42.19 14.61 1.07
CA GLN A 46 43.25 13.88 0.39
C GLN A 46 44.05 13.04 1.38
N PHE A 47 44.56 11.91 0.91
CA PHE A 47 45.42 11.04 1.71
C PHE A 47 46.83 11.62 1.86
N PRO A 48 47.54 11.28 2.95
CA PRO A 48 48.88 11.81 3.21
C PRO A 48 49.95 11.36 2.19
N ASP A 49 49.68 10.30 1.44
CA ASP A 49 50.52 9.73 0.38
C ASP A 49 50.11 10.15 -1.05
N ALA A 50 49.17 11.09 -1.19
CA ALA A 50 48.79 11.66 -2.48
C ALA A 50 49.98 12.29 -3.22
N GLU A 51 50.00 12.18 -4.55
CA GLU A 51 51.10 12.71 -5.39
C GLU A 51 51.14 14.24 -5.43
N SER A 52 49.97 14.89 -5.29
CA SER A 52 49.82 16.35 -5.25
C SER A 52 49.71 16.88 -3.82
N ASP A 53 50.39 17.99 -3.52
CA ASP A 53 50.26 18.66 -2.22
C ASP A 53 48.85 19.24 -1.98
N ASN A 54 48.10 19.54 -3.05
CA ASN A 54 46.71 19.98 -3.04
C ASN A 54 46.07 19.79 -4.43
N PHE A 55 45.28 18.73 -4.61
CA PHE A 55 44.59 18.40 -5.88
C PHE A 55 43.54 19.43 -6.32
N MET A 56 43.07 20.30 -5.41
CA MET A 56 42.10 21.35 -5.73
C MET A 56 42.73 22.66 -6.26
N SER A 57 44.06 22.78 -6.26
CA SER A 57 44.75 24.00 -6.71
C SER A 57 44.40 24.39 -8.14
N GLU A 58 44.23 23.42 -9.03
CA GLU A 58 43.85 23.65 -10.44
C GLU A 58 42.35 23.45 -10.68
N ASN A 59 41.61 22.86 -9.72
CA ASN A 59 40.22 22.45 -9.87
C ASN A 59 39.20 23.33 -9.12
N THR A 60 39.66 24.29 -8.30
CA THR A 60 38.78 25.12 -7.45
C THR A 60 37.67 25.81 -8.25
N GLN A 61 38.00 26.59 -9.29
CA GLN A 61 36.99 27.30 -10.08
C GLN A 61 36.06 26.34 -10.83
N ARG A 62 36.59 25.19 -11.28
CA ARG A 62 35.79 24.18 -11.97
C ARG A 62 34.73 23.59 -11.04
N MET A 63 35.10 23.28 -9.80
CA MET A 63 34.17 22.78 -8.80
C MET A 63 33.10 23.82 -8.42
N ILE A 64 33.50 25.08 -8.22
CA ILE A 64 32.53 26.18 -8.00
C ILE A 64 31.54 26.26 -9.16
N ASN A 65 32.01 26.18 -10.41
CA ASN A 65 31.11 26.20 -11.58
C ASN A 65 30.16 25.00 -11.63
N TYR A 66 30.65 23.79 -11.30
CA TYR A 66 29.80 22.59 -11.24
C TYR A 66 28.74 22.67 -10.15
N CYS A 67 28.97 23.40 -9.07
CA CYS A 67 27.97 23.64 -8.05
C CYS A 67 27.02 24.79 -8.42
N GLU A 68 27.57 25.97 -8.74
CA GLU A 68 26.86 27.25 -8.64
C GLU A 68 26.42 27.87 -9.97
N ASP A 69 26.92 27.42 -11.13
CA ASP A 69 26.67 28.12 -12.40
C ASP A 69 25.21 27.99 -12.87
N LYS A 70 24.35 28.90 -12.41
CA LYS A 70 22.91 28.95 -12.76
C LYS A 70 22.64 29.26 -14.23
N SER A 71 23.66 29.62 -15.03
CA SER A 71 23.48 29.92 -16.45
C SER A 71 23.40 28.66 -17.33
N THR A 72 23.71 27.49 -16.76
CA THR A 72 23.71 26.21 -17.45
C THR A 72 23.10 25.11 -16.57
N PHE A 73 22.36 24.18 -17.17
CA PHE A 73 21.91 22.97 -16.48
C PHE A 73 23.05 21.94 -16.29
N ARG A 74 24.28 22.26 -16.69
CA ARG A 74 25.50 21.47 -16.45
C ARG A 74 26.18 21.85 -15.13
N SER A 75 25.41 22.38 -14.19
CA SER A 75 25.78 22.61 -12.81
C SER A 75 24.65 22.09 -11.92
N LEU A 76 24.94 21.79 -10.66
CA LEU A 76 23.92 21.34 -9.72
C LEU A 76 22.84 22.41 -9.53
N ALA A 77 23.22 23.67 -9.32
CA ALA A 77 22.26 24.76 -9.14
C ALA A 77 21.38 24.99 -10.37
N GLY A 78 21.96 25.00 -11.57
CA GLY A 78 21.20 25.19 -12.80
C GLY A 78 20.32 23.99 -13.13
N TYR A 79 20.80 22.77 -12.92
CA TYR A 79 20.04 21.55 -13.16
C TYR A 79 18.82 21.46 -12.25
N ILE A 80 19.02 21.58 -10.93
CA ILE A 80 17.93 21.52 -9.95
C ILE A 80 16.89 22.62 -10.21
N ASN A 81 17.32 23.83 -10.53
CA ASN A 81 16.41 24.90 -10.92
C ASN A 81 15.58 24.54 -12.17
N GLU A 82 16.19 23.89 -13.16
CA GLU A 82 15.51 23.53 -14.41
C GLU A 82 14.51 22.38 -14.19
N ILE A 83 14.93 21.28 -13.55
CA ILE A 83 14.07 20.10 -13.34
C ILE A 83 13.00 20.32 -12.25
N SER A 84 13.17 21.30 -11.36
CA SER A 84 12.14 21.69 -10.39
C SER A 84 11.24 22.83 -10.89
N TYR A 85 11.52 23.38 -12.08
CA TYR A 85 10.91 24.62 -12.58
C TYR A 85 11.06 25.81 -11.62
N GLY A 86 12.13 25.83 -10.84
CA GLY A 86 12.42 26.86 -9.86
C GLY A 86 11.76 26.64 -8.49
N LYS A 87 11.05 25.52 -8.28
CA LYS A 87 10.47 25.17 -6.97
C LYS A 87 11.53 24.84 -5.92
N MET A 88 12.69 24.34 -6.35
CA MET A 88 13.85 24.09 -5.50
C MET A 88 15.06 24.91 -5.95
N GLN A 89 15.84 25.38 -4.99
CA GLN A 89 17.18 25.94 -5.18
C GLN A 89 18.17 25.19 -4.29
N VAL A 90 19.44 25.25 -4.67
CA VAL A 90 20.55 24.78 -3.85
C VAL A 90 21.50 25.93 -3.55
N GLU A 91 22.00 25.95 -2.33
CA GLU A 91 23.06 26.86 -1.86
C GLU A 91 24.22 26.06 -1.29
N PHE A 92 25.40 26.67 -1.17
CA PHE A 92 26.66 25.98 -0.86
C PHE A 92 27.45 26.69 0.23
N GLU A 93 27.99 25.91 1.16
CA GLU A 93 28.97 26.35 2.15
C GLU A 93 30.32 25.68 1.86
N TYR A 94 31.37 26.50 1.78
CA TYR A 94 32.72 26.06 1.43
C TYR A 94 33.73 26.39 2.55
N PRO A 95 33.73 25.65 3.66
CA PRO A 95 34.58 25.96 4.82
C PRO A 95 36.09 25.88 4.52
N GLN A 96 36.45 25.21 3.43
CA GLN A 96 37.84 24.96 3.04
C GLN A 96 38.38 25.94 1.99
N LEU A 97 37.58 26.92 1.53
CA LEU A 97 38.04 27.94 0.57
C LEU A 97 38.93 28.97 1.28
N LYS A 98 40.22 29.01 0.95
CA LYS A 98 41.21 29.93 1.55
C LYS A 98 42.04 30.59 0.47
N ASN A 99 42.06 31.92 0.43
CA ASN A 99 42.76 32.71 -0.59
C ASN A 99 42.42 32.23 -2.03
N ASP A 100 41.13 32.08 -2.32
CA ASP A 100 40.59 31.65 -3.63
C ASP A 100 40.97 30.23 -4.07
N VAL A 101 41.46 29.39 -3.16
CA VAL A 101 41.80 27.97 -3.42
C VAL A 101 41.21 27.09 -2.32
N PHE A 102 40.56 25.98 -2.68
CA PHE A 102 40.16 24.99 -1.68
C PHE A 102 41.39 24.31 -1.10
N VAL A 103 41.43 24.18 0.23
CA VAL A 103 42.49 23.48 0.96
C VAL A 103 41.91 22.18 1.54
N PRO A 104 42.16 21.02 0.90
CA PRO A 104 41.63 19.75 1.35
C PRO A 104 42.13 19.39 2.75
N TYR A 105 41.28 18.67 3.49
CA TYR A 105 41.67 18.05 4.75
C TYR A 105 42.66 16.93 4.46
N LYS A 106 43.78 16.91 5.17
CA LYS A 106 44.75 15.82 5.06
C LYS A 106 44.34 14.71 6.01
N MET A 107 43.98 13.56 5.45
CA MET A 107 43.60 12.38 6.23
C MET A 107 44.71 11.99 7.21
N SER A 108 44.32 11.51 8.39
CA SER A 108 45.25 11.14 9.47
C SER A 108 46.07 9.90 9.17
N GLN A 109 45.57 9.03 8.28
CA GLN A 109 46.19 7.76 7.89
C GLN A 109 46.11 7.56 6.37
N THR A 110 46.86 6.59 5.85
CA THR A 110 46.77 6.11 4.47
C THR A 110 45.50 5.27 4.27
N LEU A 111 45.02 5.14 3.01
CA LEU A 111 43.76 4.47 2.68
C LEU A 111 43.65 3.04 3.25
N ASP A 112 44.74 2.28 3.26
CA ASP A 112 44.81 0.90 3.75
C ASP A 112 44.51 0.74 5.26
N LYS A 113 44.41 1.84 6.01
CA LYS A 113 44.08 1.85 7.44
C LYS A 113 42.61 2.08 7.73
N TYR A 114 41.82 2.46 6.74
CA TYR A 114 40.37 2.65 6.88
C TYR A 114 39.63 1.35 6.58
N TYR A 115 38.53 1.12 7.29
CA TYR A 115 37.75 -0.11 7.16
C TYR A 115 36.74 -0.04 6.02
N ASN A 116 36.11 1.12 5.86
CA ASN A 116 35.04 1.38 4.90
C ASN A 116 34.90 2.88 4.63
N ILE A 117 34.03 3.24 3.69
CA ILE A 117 33.82 4.63 3.28
C ILE A 117 33.23 5.49 4.40
N GLU A 118 32.37 4.90 5.24
CA GLU A 118 31.73 5.57 6.38
C GLU A 118 32.78 6.04 7.40
N SER A 119 33.82 5.24 7.67
CA SER A 119 34.92 5.63 8.56
C SER A 119 35.74 6.80 8.00
N ILE A 120 35.92 6.85 6.68
CA ILE A 120 36.62 7.94 5.99
C ILE A 120 35.77 9.22 6.05
N MET A 121 34.49 9.13 5.68
CA MET A 121 33.57 10.27 5.72
C MET A 121 33.40 10.81 7.14
N THR A 122 33.34 9.92 8.14
CA THR A 122 33.28 10.32 9.55
C THR A 122 34.48 11.19 9.93
N GLU A 123 35.69 10.82 9.51
CA GLU A 123 36.88 11.63 9.79
C GLU A 123 36.82 12.98 9.07
N VAL A 124 36.49 13.01 7.78
CA VAL A 124 36.43 14.25 6.99
C VAL A 124 35.42 15.23 7.58
N ILE A 125 34.20 14.76 7.85
CA ILE A 125 33.10 15.57 8.36
C ILE A 125 33.40 16.05 9.79
N SER A 126 33.95 15.20 10.66
CA SER A 126 34.27 15.55 12.05
C SER A 126 35.40 16.57 12.19
N ASN A 127 36.25 16.72 11.17
CA ASN A 127 37.37 17.65 11.16
C ASN A 127 37.14 18.88 10.28
N ALA A 128 35.92 19.05 9.73
CA ALA A 128 35.56 20.23 8.96
C ALA A 128 35.46 21.48 9.88
N ASP A 129 36.21 22.54 9.56
CA ASP A 129 36.17 23.82 10.27
C ASP A 129 35.03 24.69 9.74
N VAL A 130 33.79 24.32 10.07
CA VAL A 130 32.59 24.98 9.56
C VAL A 130 32.23 26.20 10.41
N PRO A 131 32.11 27.42 9.83
CA PRO A 131 31.74 28.61 10.59
C PRO A 131 30.37 28.48 11.26
N GLN A 132 30.21 29.01 12.47
CA GLN A 132 28.91 29.04 13.18
C GLN A 132 27.82 29.84 12.44
N SER A 133 28.21 30.67 11.47
CA SER A 133 27.30 31.42 10.61
C SER A 133 26.81 30.65 9.37
N ALA A 134 27.35 29.46 9.11
CA ALA A 134 26.93 28.64 7.98
C ALA A 134 25.46 28.23 8.13
N VAL A 135 24.68 28.37 7.06
CA VAL A 135 23.31 27.88 6.99
C VAL A 135 23.37 26.51 6.32
N LEU A 136 22.94 25.48 7.04
CA LEU A 136 23.09 24.07 6.64
C LEU A 136 21.78 23.26 6.75
N ASP A 137 20.76 23.82 7.38
CA ASP A 137 19.45 23.21 7.65
C ASP A 137 18.38 24.20 7.18
N GLY A 138 18.04 24.13 5.90
CA GLY A 138 17.08 25.01 5.25
C GLY A 138 15.63 24.65 5.59
N ASN A 139 15.37 23.37 5.88
CA ASN A 139 14.03 22.86 6.16
C ASN A 139 13.65 22.90 7.66
N GLY A 140 14.63 23.08 8.55
CA GLY A 140 14.47 23.22 10.00
C GLY A 140 14.27 21.90 10.75
N ASP A 141 14.69 20.76 10.20
CA ASP A 141 14.50 19.43 10.81
C ASP A 141 15.62 19.05 11.81
N GLY A 142 16.66 19.88 11.93
CA GLY A 142 17.80 19.66 12.80
C GLY A 142 18.92 18.81 12.19
N ILE A 143 18.80 18.45 10.91
CA ILE A 143 19.76 17.68 10.12
C ILE A 143 20.38 18.62 9.07
N ILE A 144 21.65 18.40 8.73
CA ILE A 144 22.30 19.09 7.61
C ILE A 144 21.65 18.58 6.32
N ASP A 145 21.06 19.48 5.51
CA ASP A 145 20.24 19.10 4.36
C ASP A 145 21.01 18.18 3.40
N ASN A 146 22.26 18.54 3.08
CA ASN A 146 23.13 17.72 2.25
C ASN A 146 24.64 17.96 2.49
N ILE A 147 25.45 16.90 2.41
CA ILE A 147 26.91 16.97 2.46
C ILE A 147 27.49 16.41 1.17
N ILE A 148 28.40 17.15 0.52
CA ILE A 148 29.14 16.73 -0.66
C ILE A 148 30.61 16.58 -0.26
N VAL A 149 31.21 15.42 -0.47
CA VAL A 149 32.62 15.16 -0.16
C VAL A 149 33.35 14.74 -1.43
N VAL A 150 34.41 15.46 -1.79
CA VAL A 150 35.29 15.13 -2.91
C VAL A 150 36.64 14.64 -2.39
N MET A 151 37.01 13.42 -2.77
CA MET A 151 38.24 12.76 -2.37
C MET A 151 39.28 12.79 -3.50
N ASP A 152 40.55 13.03 -3.16
CA ASP A 152 41.70 12.76 -4.03
C ASP A 152 41.89 11.24 -4.18
N ALA A 153 41.34 10.67 -5.26
CA ALA A 153 41.28 9.23 -5.49
C ALA A 153 41.12 8.93 -6.98
N ASP A 154 42.22 8.52 -7.63
CA ASP A 154 42.26 8.21 -9.07
C ASP A 154 41.69 6.81 -9.40
N GLU A 155 40.44 6.55 -9.01
CA GLU A 155 39.78 5.25 -9.22
C GLU A 155 38.33 5.41 -9.73
N ASN A 156 38.04 4.87 -10.93
CA ASN A 156 36.72 4.94 -11.55
C ASN A 156 36.20 3.57 -12.01
N SER A 157 35.97 2.67 -11.07
CA SER A 157 35.21 1.44 -11.35
C SER A 157 34.17 1.18 -10.27
N ALA A 158 33.01 0.64 -10.65
CA ALA A 158 31.85 0.45 -9.77
C ALA A 158 32.11 -0.41 -8.51
N GLY A 159 33.25 -1.10 -8.43
CA GLY A 159 33.70 -1.85 -7.25
C GLY A 159 34.70 -1.13 -6.35
N THR A 160 35.05 0.12 -6.65
CA THR A 160 36.02 0.91 -5.87
C THR A 160 35.34 1.66 -4.72
N ILE A 161 36.08 1.89 -3.64
CA ILE A 161 35.54 2.48 -2.41
C ILE A 161 34.99 3.89 -2.66
N PHE A 162 35.60 4.65 -3.58
CA PHE A 162 35.22 6.01 -3.97
C PHE A 162 34.43 6.11 -5.28
N TRP A 163 33.88 5.00 -5.77
CA TRP A 163 32.84 5.11 -6.80
C TRP A 163 31.74 6.06 -6.28
N PRO A 164 31.31 7.06 -7.07
CA PRO A 164 30.31 8.02 -6.65
C PRO A 164 29.06 7.33 -6.10
N LYS A 165 28.60 7.80 -4.94
CA LYS A 165 27.43 7.26 -4.23
C LYS A 165 26.90 8.25 -3.20
N ALA A 166 25.62 8.16 -2.90
CA ALA A 166 25.00 8.81 -1.75
C ALA A 166 24.60 7.79 -0.68
N PHE A 167 24.75 8.12 0.59
CA PHE A 167 24.25 7.31 1.70
C PHE A 167 23.98 8.14 2.96
N SER A 168 23.13 7.63 3.85
CA SER A 168 22.86 8.25 5.14
C SER A 168 23.99 7.96 6.14
N LEU A 169 24.51 8.99 6.80
CA LEU A 169 25.53 8.86 7.84
C LEU A 169 25.17 9.73 9.07
N PRO A 170 24.22 9.30 9.90
CA PRO A 170 23.81 10.04 11.10
C PRO A 170 24.85 9.95 12.23
N GLY A 171 24.71 10.82 13.24
CA GLY A 171 25.49 10.79 14.47
C GLY A 171 26.71 11.71 14.55
N ILE A 172 27.07 12.43 13.49
CA ILE A 172 28.13 13.46 13.52
C ILE A 172 27.47 14.83 13.70
N LYS A 173 28.04 15.68 14.58
CA LYS A 173 27.46 17.00 14.85
C LYS A 173 28.33 18.13 14.34
N ILE A 174 27.75 19.02 13.54
CA ILE A 174 28.35 20.28 13.11
C ILE A 174 27.41 21.41 13.54
N ASN A 175 27.92 22.37 14.31
CA ASN A 175 27.15 23.53 14.79
C ASN A 175 25.82 23.17 15.49
N GLY A 176 25.72 21.97 16.08
CA GLY A 176 24.53 21.48 16.76
C GLY A 176 23.55 20.70 15.89
N LEU A 177 23.74 20.71 14.56
CA LEU A 177 22.98 19.93 13.58
C LEU A 177 23.59 18.53 13.41
N GLU A 178 22.76 17.55 13.10
CA GLU A 178 23.18 16.17 12.83
C GLU A 178 23.51 15.97 11.34
N SER A 179 24.50 15.14 11.02
CA SER A 179 24.79 14.77 9.63
C SER A 179 23.66 13.92 9.03
N GLY A 180 23.29 14.20 7.78
CA GLY A 180 22.25 13.47 7.05
C GLY A 180 22.83 12.64 5.90
N MET A 181 22.38 12.94 4.68
CA MET A 181 22.89 12.34 3.45
C MET A 181 24.28 12.87 3.10
N VAL A 182 25.16 11.97 2.66
CA VAL A 182 26.53 12.25 2.22
C VAL A 182 26.71 11.76 0.79
N ASN A 183 27.02 12.68 -0.13
CA ASN A 183 27.40 12.40 -1.51
C ASN A 183 28.91 12.33 -1.61
N VAL A 184 29.43 11.16 -1.94
CA VAL A 184 30.87 10.96 -2.11
C VAL A 184 31.21 11.01 -3.58
N HIS A 185 32.24 11.79 -3.91
CA HIS A 185 32.84 11.87 -5.23
C HIS A 185 34.35 11.71 -5.16
N ASN A 186 34.96 11.41 -6.31
CA ASN A 186 36.40 11.37 -6.48
C ASN A 186 36.86 12.36 -7.56
N ASP A 187 38.13 12.75 -7.50
CA ASP A 187 38.73 13.71 -8.41
C ASP A 187 38.78 13.21 -9.87
N TYR A 188 38.94 11.90 -10.10
CA TYR A 188 38.92 11.36 -11.47
C TYR A 188 37.57 11.57 -12.15
N SER A 189 36.49 11.13 -11.50
CA SER A 189 35.11 11.27 -11.97
C SER A 189 34.67 12.72 -12.05
N LEU A 190 35.27 13.63 -11.26
CA LEU A 190 34.93 15.04 -11.30
C LEU A 190 35.81 15.90 -12.23
N PHE A 191 37.07 15.55 -12.47
CA PHE A 191 38.01 16.47 -13.12
C PHE A 191 38.82 15.85 -14.27
N SER A 192 39.00 14.52 -14.28
CA SER A 192 39.93 13.83 -15.19
C SER A 192 39.24 13.01 -16.29
N ASN A 193 38.02 12.54 -16.05
CA ASN A 193 37.23 11.86 -17.09
C ASN A 193 36.73 12.88 -18.13
N SER A 194 37.08 12.67 -19.41
CA SER A 194 36.70 13.56 -20.52
C SER A 194 35.56 13.01 -21.39
N LEU A 195 35.09 11.79 -21.11
CA LEU A 195 34.02 11.11 -21.87
C LEU A 195 32.62 11.30 -21.26
N ILE A 196 32.54 11.74 -20.00
CA ILE A 196 31.31 12.06 -19.26
C ILE A 196 31.50 13.49 -18.73
N ASP A 197 30.50 14.38 -18.84
CA ASP A 197 30.60 15.66 -18.12
C ASP A 197 30.47 15.38 -16.64
N ASN A 198 31.39 15.92 -15.87
CA ASN A 198 31.63 15.51 -14.50
C ASN A 198 30.58 16.05 -13.52
N SER A 199 29.84 17.10 -13.89
CA SER A 199 28.71 17.63 -13.13
C SER A 199 27.44 16.76 -13.21
N VAL A 200 27.33 15.87 -14.20
CA VAL A 200 26.16 14.97 -14.35
C VAL A 200 26.10 14.00 -13.17
N VAL A 201 27.25 13.45 -12.79
CA VAL A 201 27.38 12.52 -11.65
C VAL A 201 27.05 13.25 -10.35
N LEU A 202 27.52 14.49 -10.17
CA LEU A 202 27.15 15.34 -9.03
C LEU A 202 25.62 15.52 -8.92
N CYS A 203 24.95 15.75 -10.04
CA CYS A 203 23.49 15.90 -10.07
C CYS A 203 22.75 14.60 -9.79
N HIS A 204 23.23 13.47 -10.33
CA HIS A 204 22.68 12.14 -10.07
C HIS A 204 22.76 11.78 -8.57
N GLU A 205 23.94 11.93 -7.95
CA GLU A 205 24.09 11.63 -6.52
C GLU A 205 23.23 12.56 -5.65
N PHE A 206 23.18 13.85 -5.98
CA PHE A 206 22.31 14.78 -5.27
C PHE A 206 20.83 14.35 -5.30
N LEU A 207 20.35 13.77 -6.40
CA LEU A 207 18.97 13.28 -6.49
C LEU A 207 18.68 12.17 -5.47
N HIS A 208 19.65 11.30 -5.15
CA HIS A 208 19.50 10.34 -4.04
C HIS A 208 19.36 11.03 -2.69
N SER A 209 20.02 12.19 -2.49
CA SER A 209 19.91 12.96 -1.25
C SER A 209 18.52 13.55 -1.04
N VAL A 210 17.78 13.79 -2.13
CA VAL A 210 16.36 14.20 -2.10
C VAL A 210 15.40 13.02 -2.30
N GLY A 211 15.90 11.77 -2.23
CA GLY A 211 15.09 10.56 -2.13
C GLY A 211 14.90 9.76 -3.41
N TYR A 212 15.46 10.17 -4.55
CA TYR A 212 15.30 9.45 -5.81
C TYR A 212 16.05 8.11 -5.77
N PRO A 213 15.45 7.00 -6.19
CA PRO A 213 16.13 5.72 -6.26
C PRO A 213 16.91 5.54 -7.57
N ASP A 214 17.80 4.55 -7.58
CA ASP A 214 18.44 4.08 -8.81
C ASP A 214 17.45 3.29 -9.68
N LEU A 215 17.45 3.56 -10.99
CA LEU A 215 16.53 2.96 -11.96
C LEU A 215 17.23 2.02 -12.97
N TYR A 216 18.51 1.69 -12.73
CA TYR A 216 19.24 0.60 -13.39
C TYR A 216 19.34 -0.63 -12.48
N ARG A 217 19.56 -1.81 -13.09
CA ARG A 217 19.78 -3.06 -12.36
C ARG A 217 21.26 -3.30 -12.13
N ILE A 218 21.63 -3.82 -10.97
CA ILE A 218 22.98 -4.34 -10.69
C ILE A 218 23.02 -5.86 -10.51
N ASP A 219 21.85 -6.51 -10.58
CA ASP A 219 21.73 -7.95 -10.47
C ASP A 219 22.07 -8.67 -11.80
N SER A 220 21.88 -9.99 -11.83
CA SER A 220 22.20 -10.81 -12.99
C SER A 220 21.20 -10.72 -14.16
N ARG A 221 20.08 -10.00 -14.02
CA ARG A 221 19.06 -9.84 -15.07
C ARG A 221 19.62 -8.95 -16.19
N GLU A 222 19.69 -9.51 -17.39
CA GLU A 222 20.01 -8.74 -18.59
C GLU A 222 18.89 -7.77 -18.98
N GLY A 223 19.23 -6.75 -19.77
CA GLY A 223 18.28 -5.77 -20.31
C GLY A 223 18.27 -4.44 -19.54
N VAL A 224 17.50 -3.48 -20.03
CA VAL A 224 17.53 -2.09 -19.54
C VAL A 224 16.10 -1.64 -19.24
N PRO A 225 15.64 -1.61 -17.98
CA PRO A 225 14.24 -1.31 -17.66
C PRO A 225 13.82 0.14 -17.94
N VAL A 226 14.71 1.12 -17.78
CA VAL A 226 14.39 2.55 -18.04
C VAL A 226 15.32 3.15 -19.11
N GLY A 227 16.63 3.00 -18.93
CA GLY A 227 17.63 3.43 -19.91
C GLY A 227 17.74 4.95 -20.01
N MET A 228 18.05 5.46 -21.21
CA MET A 228 18.36 6.88 -21.42
C MET A 228 17.21 7.86 -21.15
N TRP A 229 16.00 7.37 -20.83
CA TRP A 229 14.85 8.21 -20.47
C TRP A 229 15.02 8.93 -19.13
N ASP A 230 15.86 8.42 -18.23
CA ASP A 230 16.07 8.96 -16.88
C ASP A 230 17.56 9.07 -16.53
N ILE A 231 17.95 10.15 -15.85
CA ILE A 231 19.29 10.34 -15.29
C ILE A 231 19.62 9.31 -14.19
N MET A 232 18.61 8.83 -13.46
CA MET A 232 18.72 7.82 -12.41
C MET A 232 18.91 6.40 -12.98
N ALA A 233 18.73 6.23 -14.29
CA ALA A 233 19.00 4.97 -14.98
C ALA A 233 20.32 5.02 -15.75
N VAL A 234 20.59 6.10 -16.49
CA VAL A 234 21.84 6.28 -17.22
C VAL A 234 22.24 7.76 -17.23
N THR A 235 23.46 8.05 -16.77
CA THR A 235 24.03 9.40 -16.84
C THR A 235 24.50 9.75 -18.25
N SER A 236 24.28 11.01 -18.66
CA SER A 236 24.74 11.53 -19.95
C SER A 236 25.26 12.95 -19.86
N TYR A 237 26.31 13.26 -20.62
CA TYR A 237 26.79 14.64 -20.81
C TYR A 237 25.65 15.60 -21.12
N TYR A 238 24.61 15.18 -21.84
CA TYR A 238 23.56 16.10 -22.27
C TYR A 238 22.48 16.37 -21.22
N MET A 239 22.55 15.75 -20.03
CA MET A 239 21.56 15.81 -18.95
C MET A 239 20.17 15.34 -19.41
N GLN A 240 19.50 14.58 -18.56
CA GLN A 240 18.12 14.16 -18.79
C GLN A 240 17.25 14.64 -17.65
N TYR A 241 15.97 14.93 -17.90
CA TYR A 241 15.04 15.05 -16.78
C TYR A 241 14.83 13.66 -16.17
N PRO A 242 14.71 13.55 -14.83
CA PRO A 242 14.07 12.38 -14.24
C PRO A 242 12.66 12.20 -14.81
N LEU A 243 12.17 10.97 -14.83
CA LEU A 243 10.81 10.65 -15.26
C LEU A 243 9.82 11.49 -14.46
N ALA A 244 8.74 11.90 -15.12
CA ALA A 244 7.77 12.80 -14.53
C ALA A 244 7.14 12.21 -13.26
N TYR A 245 6.97 10.88 -13.20
CA TYR A 245 6.43 10.21 -12.02
C TYR A 245 7.29 10.43 -10.77
N GLU A 246 8.60 10.27 -10.86
CA GLU A 246 9.52 10.49 -9.73
C GLU A 246 9.44 11.94 -9.23
N ARG A 247 9.36 12.89 -10.16
CA ARG A 247 9.20 14.33 -9.85
C ARG A 247 7.84 14.68 -9.23
N TYR A 248 6.81 13.90 -9.52
CA TYR A 248 5.50 14.01 -8.86
C TYR A 248 5.53 13.36 -7.46
N LYS A 249 6.07 12.15 -7.38
CA LYS A 249 5.99 11.28 -6.21
C LYS A 249 6.94 11.68 -5.09
N ILE A 250 8.19 12.03 -5.43
CA ILE A 250 9.27 12.24 -4.46
C ILE A 250 9.40 13.72 -4.12
N SER A 251 9.60 14.56 -5.13
CA SER A 251 9.90 15.98 -4.93
C SER A 251 8.68 16.89 -5.00
N HIS A 252 7.52 16.36 -5.40
CA HIS A 252 6.27 17.10 -5.55
C HIS A 252 6.39 18.35 -6.47
N TRP A 253 7.34 18.32 -7.41
CA TRP A 253 7.51 19.40 -8.37
C TRP A 253 6.41 19.41 -9.43
N LEU A 254 5.78 18.25 -9.66
CA LEU A 254 4.68 18.08 -10.59
C LEU A 254 3.38 17.68 -9.90
N ASP A 255 2.27 17.97 -10.57
CA ASP A 255 0.98 17.34 -10.34
C ASP A 255 0.74 16.22 -11.35
N ALA A 256 -0.16 15.31 -11.02
CA ALA A 256 -0.59 14.22 -11.89
C ALA A 256 -2.11 14.05 -11.82
N GLU A 257 -2.74 13.77 -12.97
CA GLU A 257 -4.15 13.42 -13.04
C GLU A 257 -4.31 11.90 -13.26
N ASN A 258 -5.24 11.28 -12.54
CA ASN A 258 -5.58 9.87 -12.73
C ASN A 258 -6.59 9.73 -13.88
N ILE A 259 -6.24 8.92 -14.87
CA ILE A 259 -7.13 8.53 -15.97
C ILE A 259 -7.65 7.12 -15.70
N THR A 260 -8.98 6.99 -15.71
CA THR A 260 -9.69 5.71 -15.48
C THR A 260 -10.82 5.48 -16.48
N GLN A 261 -10.96 6.36 -17.47
CA GLN A 261 -12.07 6.35 -18.43
C GLN A 261 -11.56 6.63 -19.85
N ASP A 262 -12.28 6.08 -20.82
CA ASP A 262 -12.04 6.34 -22.23
C ASP A 262 -12.08 7.85 -22.53
N GLY A 263 -11.14 8.32 -23.33
CA GLY A 263 -11.07 9.74 -23.66
C GLY A 263 -9.91 10.12 -24.55
N TYR A 264 -9.91 11.39 -24.95
CA TYR A 264 -8.78 12.05 -25.61
C TYR A 264 -8.08 12.96 -24.61
N TYR A 265 -6.78 12.81 -24.49
CA TYR A 265 -5.94 13.49 -23.51
C TYR A 265 -4.77 14.18 -24.20
N THR A 266 -4.24 15.24 -23.57
CA THR A 266 -3.15 16.07 -24.11
C THR A 266 -2.05 16.27 -23.08
N LEU A 267 -0.81 16.11 -23.50
CA LEU A 267 0.39 16.33 -22.71
C LEU A 267 1.23 17.46 -23.30
N SER A 268 1.64 18.38 -22.43
CA SER A 268 2.75 19.30 -22.66
C SER A 268 4.07 18.55 -22.43
N PRO A 269 5.17 18.95 -23.10
CA PRO A 269 6.45 18.26 -22.97
C PRO A 269 6.99 18.39 -21.54
N ALA A 270 7.82 17.44 -21.12
CA ALA A 270 8.43 17.44 -19.79
C ALA A 270 9.29 18.68 -19.48
N SER A 271 9.71 19.46 -20.48
CA SER A 271 10.39 20.75 -20.30
C SER A 271 9.45 21.94 -20.12
N SER A 272 8.15 21.78 -20.37
CA SER A 272 7.16 22.84 -20.18
C SER A 272 6.97 23.16 -18.69
N ARG A 273 6.92 24.45 -18.35
CA ARG A 273 6.65 24.92 -16.99
C ARG A 273 5.18 24.82 -16.61
N ASP A 274 4.29 24.81 -17.60
CA ASP A 274 2.84 24.75 -17.46
C ASP A 274 2.24 23.58 -18.25
N GLY A 275 0.98 23.26 -17.97
CA GLY A 275 0.22 22.20 -18.65
C GLY A 275 0.40 20.81 -18.02
N ASN A 276 -0.33 19.84 -18.55
CA ASN A 276 -0.31 18.46 -18.06
C ASN A 276 0.95 17.77 -18.59
N ARG A 277 1.83 17.31 -17.70
CA ARG A 277 3.10 16.65 -18.08
C ARG A 277 3.14 15.18 -17.69
N LEU A 278 2.15 14.74 -16.92
CA LEU A 278 2.04 13.39 -16.41
C LEU A 278 0.56 13.02 -16.27
N TYR A 279 0.21 11.85 -16.79
CA TYR A 279 -1.04 11.16 -16.45
C TYR A 279 -0.75 9.80 -15.85
N LEU A 280 -1.57 9.38 -14.88
CA LEU A 280 -1.52 8.05 -14.27
C LEU A 280 -2.75 7.25 -14.71
N LEU A 281 -2.56 6.23 -15.53
CA LEU A 281 -3.62 5.36 -16.01
C LEU A 281 -3.79 4.19 -15.04
N LYS A 282 -4.99 4.07 -14.47
CA LYS A 282 -5.30 3.09 -13.44
C LYS A 282 -6.48 2.22 -13.85
N THR A 283 -6.44 0.95 -13.48
CA THR A 283 -7.58 0.04 -13.63
C THR A 283 -7.86 -0.66 -12.30
N PRO A 284 -9.05 -1.24 -12.10
CA PRO A 284 -9.37 -2.00 -10.89
C PRO A 284 -8.56 -3.29 -10.69
N LEU A 285 -7.68 -3.63 -11.64
CA LEU A 285 -6.93 -4.89 -11.63
C LEU A 285 -5.69 -4.86 -10.73
N SER A 286 -5.20 -3.68 -10.35
CA SER A 286 -4.12 -3.52 -9.38
C SER A 286 -4.25 -2.21 -8.61
N ASP A 287 -3.96 -2.27 -7.30
CA ASP A 287 -3.85 -1.08 -6.45
C ASP A 287 -2.41 -0.59 -6.29
N THR A 288 -1.44 -1.48 -6.52
CA THR A 288 -0.01 -1.24 -6.29
C THR A 288 0.74 -0.98 -7.59
N GLU A 289 0.12 -1.31 -8.73
CA GLU A 289 0.71 -1.07 -10.04
C GLU A 289 -0.22 -0.27 -10.96
N PHE A 290 0.37 0.67 -11.70
CA PHE A 290 -0.32 1.50 -12.68
C PHE A 290 0.63 1.95 -13.78
N PHE A 291 0.12 2.67 -14.78
CA PHE A 291 0.91 3.11 -15.92
C PHE A 291 0.98 4.62 -15.95
N ALA A 292 2.19 5.17 -16.00
CA ALA A 292 2.41 6.59 -16.15
C ALA A 292 2.77 6.90 -17.61
N VAL A 293 2.29 8.05 -18.09
CA VAL A 293 2.60 8.54 -19.42
C VAL A 293 3.07 9.99 -19.38
N GLU A 294 4.14 10.28 -20.11
CA GLU A 294 4.70 11.62 -20.26
C GLU A 294 5.15 11.88 -21.70
N TYR A 295 5.20 13.16 -22.09
CA TYR A 295 5.69 13.55 -23.41
C TYR A 295 7.13 14.05 -23.33
N ARG A 296 8.05 13.38 -24.02
CA ARG A 296 9.46 13.78 -24.12
C ARG A 296 9.81 14.33 -25.49
N LYS A 297 10.69 15.33 -25.50
CA LYS A 297 11.28 15.92 -26.71
C LYS A 297 12.78 15.68 -26.70
N GLN A 298 13.26 14.98 -27.73
CA GLN A 298 14.69 14.79 -27.91
C GLN A 298 15.35 16.12 -28.26
N GLY A 299 16.34 16.52 -27.47
CA GLY A 299 17.13 17.71 -27.73
C GLY A 299 17.93 17.58 -29.03
N LYS A 300 18.26 18.72 -29.65
CA LYS A 300 19.03 18.76 -30.89
C LYS A 300 20.44 18.20 -30.69
N ALA A 301 20.88 17.33 -31.61
CA ALA A 301 22.24 16.80 -31.60
C ALA A 301 23.30 17.92 -31.58
N TYR A 302 24.29 17.77 -30.68
CA TYR A 302 25.39 18.73 -30.49
C TYR A 302 24.92 20.14 -30.11
N SER A 303 23.89 20.24 -29.27
CA SER A 303 23.40 21.50 -28.71
C SER A 303 23.53 21.52 -27.18
N ASP A 304 23.28 22.70 -26.60
CA ASP A 304 23.12 22.90 -25.16
C ASP A 304 21.66 22.69 -24.74
N GLU A 305 20.94 21.76 -25.36
CA GLU A 305 19.62 21.33 -24.91
C GLU A 305 19.76 20.10 -23.99
N MET A 306 18.81 19.93 -23.07
CA MET A 306 18.66 18.67 -22.32
C MET A 306 18.07 17.57 -23.22
N ASP A 307 18.06 16.32 -22.74
CA ASP A 307 17.42 15.19 -23.41
C ASP A 307 17.97 14.87 -24.81
N VAL A 308 19.16 15.35 -25.19
CA VAL A 308 19.74 15.09 -26.53
C VAL A 308 19.99 13.60 -26.79
N LYS A 309 20.17 12.81 -25.72
CA LYS A 309 20.44 11.36 -25.79
C LYS A 309 19.24 10.48 -25.49
N VAL A 310 18.07 11.04 -25.18
CA VAL A 310 16.86 10.23 -25.08
C VAL A 310 16.51 9.63 -26.44
N TYR A 311 15.70 8.57 -26.45
CA TYR A 311 15.55 7.72 -27.61
C TYR A 311 14.75 8.34 -28.77
N GLY A 312 13.95 9.37 -28.51
CA GLY A 312 13.19 10.07 -29.54
C GLY A 312 12.24 11.14 -28.96
N THR A 313 11.44 11.74 -29.83
CA THR A 313 10.38 12.69 -29.44
C THR A 313 9.03 12.00 -29.54
N GLY A 314 8.34 11.80 -28.42
CA GLY A 314 7.08 11.04 -28.38
C GLY A 314 6.57 10.76 -26.98
N LEU A 315 5.48 10.01 -26.90
CA LEU A 315 4.88 9.54 -25.66
C LEU A 315 5.75 8.41 -25.10
N VAL A 316 6.16 8.55 -23.84
CA VAL A 316 6.82 7.49 -23.07
C VAL A 316 5.78 6.90 -22.14
N VAL A 317 5.68 5.57 -22.12
CA VAL A 317 4.71 4.82 -21.30
C VAL A 317 5.49 3.86 -20.42
N TYR A 318 5.23 3.89 -19.12
CA TYR A 318 5.95 3.03 -18.18
C TYR A 318 5.05 2.53 -17.05
N ARG A 319 5.31 1.30 -16.61
CA ARG A 319 4.72 0.72 -15.40
C ARG A 319 5.39 1.35 -14.19
N VAL A 320 4.61 1.58 -13.15
CA VAL A 320 5.08 1.89 -11.80
C VAL A 320 4.56 0.82 -10.86
N ASN A 321 5.43 0.19 -10.07
CA ASN A 321 5.08 -0.72 -8.98
C ASN A 321 5.48 -0.10 -7.64
N THR A 322 4.49 0.29 -6.84
CA THR A 322 4.70 1.01 -5.58
C THR A 322 5.18 0.12 -4.42
N GLU A 323 5.23 -1.20 -4.61
CA GLU A 323 5.76 -2.14 -3.62
C GLU A 323 7.29 -2.31 -3.74
N ILE A 324 7.90 -1.76 -4.78
CA ILE A 324 9.34 -1.80 -5.04
C ILE A 324 9.90 -0.38 -4.96
N HIS A 325 11.08 -0.23 -4.36
CA HIS A 325 11.83 1.03 -4.32
C HIS A 325 13.12 0.90 -5.15
N GLY A 326 13.14 1.59 -6.29
CA GLY A 326 14.17 1.51 -7.32
C GLY A 326 14.18 0.23 -8.14
N ASN A 327 15.07 0.16 -9.12
CA ASN A 327 15.34 -1.03 -9.93
C ASN A 327 16.69 -1.69 -9.56
N HIS A 328 17.40 -1.11 -8.58
CA HIS A 328 18.75 -1.53 -8.20
C HIS A 328 18.74 -2.86 -7.43
N ASN A 329 17.65 -3.17 -6.73
CA ASN A 329 17.52 -4.36 -5.89
C ASN A 329 17.03 -5.58 -6.69
N GLU A 330 17.30 -6.79 -6.19
CA GLU A 330 16.86 -8.05 -6.82
C GLU A 330 15.32 -8.28 -6.75
N SER A 331 14.57 -7.39 -6.09
CA SER A 331 13.12 -7.51 -5.83
C SER A 331 12.23 -7.21 -7.03
N GLY A 332 12.80 -6.82 -8.18
CA GLY A 332 12.06 -6.45 -9.39
C GLY A 332 12.41 -5.04 -9.87
N ASP A 333 11.49 -4.41 -10.59
CA ASP A 333 11.63 -3.01 -11.03
C ASP A 333 10.46 -2.18 -10.50
N GLU A 334 10.75 -1.08 -9.80
CA GLU A 334 9.77 -0.02 -9.51
C GLU A 334 9.24 0.58 -10.82
N ILE A 335 10.14 0.92 -11.75
CA ILE A 335 9.76 1.51 -13.04
C ILE A 335 10.24 0.64 -14.21
N TYR A 336 9.32 0.34 -15.13
CA TYR A 336 9.61 -0.36 -16.37
C TYR A 336 8.99 0.36 -17.58
N VAL A 337 9.82 0.80 -18.54
CA VAL A 337 9.35 1.49 -19.75
C VAL A 337 8.86 0.49 -20.81
N PHE A 338 7.66 0.68 -21.35
CA PHE A 338 7.16 -0.16 -22.45
C PHE A 338 7.80 0.21 -23.78
N ARG A 339 8.16 -0.83 -24.54
CA ARG A 339 8.82 -0.69 -25.83
C ARG A 339 8.44 -1.83 -26.76
N PRO A 340 8.37 -1.59 -28.08
CA PRO A 340 8.21 -2.65 -29.07
C PRO A 340 9.36 -3.66 -29.07
N GLU A 341 9.11 -4.84 -29.64
CA GLU A 341 10.06 -5.96 -29.75
C GLU A 341 10.44 -6.64 -28.42
N GLU A 342 9.71 -6.34 -27.34
CA GLU A 342 9.80 -7.10 -26.09
C GLU A 342 9.11 -8.46 -26.25
N THR A 343 9.77 -9.55 -25.84
CA THR A 343 9.22 -10.92 -25.98
C THR A 343 9.04 -11.65 -24.66
N GLU A 344 9.61 -11.13 -23.58
CA GLU A 344 9.63 -11.74 -22.26
C GLU A 344 9.28 -10.69 -21.20
N LEU A 345 8.51 -11.09 -20.19
CA LEU A 345 8.11 -10.22 -19.09
C LEU A 345 9.34 -9.67 -18.37
N ASP A 346 9.37 -8.35 -18.17
CA ASP A 346 10.43 -7.63 -17.47
C ASP A 346 11.85 -7.88 -18.03
N ALA A 347 12.00 -8.37 -19.26
CA ALA A 347 13.32 -8.59 -19.82
C ALA A 347 14.01 -7.25 -20.13
N GLY A 348 13.29 -6.29 -20.71
CA GLY A 348 13.86 -4.97 -21.04
C GLY A 348 14.84 -5.06 -22.21
N LYS A 349 14.59 -5.99 -23.14
CA LYS A 349 15.44 -6.32 -24.30
C LYS A 349 14.84 -5.86 -25.62
N GLY A 350 13.59 -5.36 -25.62
CA GLY A 350 12.97 -4.75 -26.78
C GLY A 350 13.68 -3.47 -27.21
N ASN A 351 13.28 -2.90 -28.35
CA ASN A 351 13.97 -1.78 -28.96
C ASN A 351 13.59 -0.44 -28.29
N PRO A 352 14.49 0.19 -27.50
CA PRO A 352 14.16 1.41 -26.79
C PRO A 352 13.94 2.61 -27.72
N TYR A 353 14.47 2.61 -28.95
CA TYR A 353 14.20 3.67 -29.94
C TYR A 353 12.74 3.74 -30.38
N LEU A 354 12.01 2.64 -30.23
CA LEU A 354 10.58 2.57 -30.57
C LEU A 354 9.68 2.87 -29.37
N SER A 355 10.24 3.17 -28.19
CA SER A 355 9.48 3.55 -26.97
C SER A 355 9.05 5.02 -26.94
N ALA A 356 9.39 5.80 -27.97
CA ALA A 356 8.90 7.16 -28.19
C ALA A 356 7.67 7.13 -29.10
N TYR A 357 6.53 6.69 -28.57
CA TYR A 357 5.31 6.45 -29.36
C TYR A 357 4.78 7.73 -30.02
N GLY A 358 4.27 7.63 -31.24
CA GLY A 358 3.83 8.74 -32.09
C GLY A 358 4.96 9.50 -32.80
N SER A 359 6.22 9.08 -32.61
CA SER A 359 7.34 9.59 -33.41
C SER A 359 7.30 9.02 -34.84
N LYS A 360 8.08 9.61 -35.75
CA LYS A 360 8.08 9.23 -37.18
C LYS A 360 8.37 7.74 -37.44
N ASP A 361 9.27 7.16 -36.64
CA ASP A 361 9.77 5.80 -36.84
C ASP A 361 9.29 4.84 -35.72
N ALA A 362 8.43 5.30 -34.81
CA ALA A 362 7.82 4.49 -33.75
C ALA A 362 6.31 4.30 -33.97
N PRO A 363 5.69 3.27 -33.34
CA PRO A 363 4.25 3.09 -33.40
C PRO A 363 3.48 4.27 -32.80
N ASP A 364 2.27 4.50 -33.28
CA ASP A 364 1.32 5.49 -32.76
C ASP A 364 0.27 4.88 -31.80
N SER A 365 0.54 3.66 -31.32
CA SER A 365 -0.29 2.94 -30.35
C SER A 365 0.52 1.95 -29.50
N VAL A 366 0.01 1.65 -28.30
CA VAL A 366 0.54 0.64 -27.36
C VAL A 366 -0.58 0.14 -26.46
N GLY A 367 -0.47 -1.08 -25.94
CA GLY A 367 -1.49 -1.67 -25.06
C GLY A 367 -2.57 -2.44 -25.81
N SER A 368 -3.42 -3.15 -25.06
CA SER A 368 -4.45 -4.02 -25.61
C SER A 368 -5.65 -4.13 -24.69
N LEU A 369 -6.85 -4.11 -25.29
CA LEU A 369 -8.12 -4.40 -24.61
C LEU A 369 -8.42 -5.91 -24.55
N ASP A 370 -7.67 -6.74 -25.28
CA ASP A 370 -7.79 -8.19 -25.19
C ASP A 370 -7.04 -8.68 -23.93
N MET A 371 -7.80 -9.09 -22.91
CA MET A 371 -7.25 -9.55 -21.63
C MET A 371 -6.34 -10.79 -21.75
N LYS A 372 -6.30 -11.46 -22.90
CA LYS A 372 -5.36 -12.57 -23.17
C LYS A 372 -4.04 -12.13 -23.80
N ALA A 373 -3.95 -10.88 -24.27
CA ALA A 373 -2.73 -10.34 -24.84
C ALA A 373 -1.62 -10.25 -23.78
N THR A 374 -0.39 -10.50 -24.19
CA THR A 374 0.79 -10.49 -23.34
C THR A 374 1.72 -9.34 -23.70
N ILE A 375 2.83 -9.18 -22.98
CA ILE A 375 3.87 -8.19 -23.32
C ILE A 375 4.41 -8.39 -24.75
N ALA A 376 4.48 -9.64 -25.22
CA ALA A 376 4.92 -9.98 -26.58
C ALA A 376 3.95 -9.48 -27.66
N ASP A 377 2.69 -9.25 -27.31
CA ASP A 377 1.66 -8.67 -28.18
C ASP A 377 1.63 -7.13 -28.08
N GLY A 378 2.51 -6.53 -27.26
CA GLY A 378 2.55 -5.10 -26.99
C GLY A 378 1.53 -4.63 -25.94
N ALA A 379 0.98 -5.54 -25.14
CA ALA A 379 0.09 -5.19 -24.03
C ALA A 379 0.84 -4.46 -22.91
N LEU A 380 0.13 -3.55 -22.23
CA LEU A 380 0.60 -2.92 -21.00
C LEU A 380 0.30 -3.87 -19.84
N VAL A 381 1.32 -4.56 -19.33
CA VAL A 381 1.17 -5.63 -18.32
C VAL A 381 1.72 -5.22 -16.95
N TYR A 382 1.14 -5.76 -15.88
CA TYR A 382 1.69 -5.68 -14.53
C TYR A 382 2.93 -6.58 -14.36
N SER A 383 3.60 -6.50 -13.22
CA SER A 383 4.80 -7.31 -12.91
C SER A 383 4.52 -8.82 -12.83
N ASP A 384 3.27 -9.22 -12.64
CA ASP A 384 2.81 -10.61 -12.73
C ASP A 384 2.48 -11.08 -14.17
N GLY A 385 2.58 -10.18 -15.15
CA GLY A 385 2.26 -10.42 -16.56
C GLY A 385 0.78 -10.26 -16.93
N THR A 386 -0.09 -9.95 -15.98
CA THR A 386 -1.51 -9.67 -16.24
C THR A 386 -1.64 -8.42 -17.11
N ASN A 387 -2.38 -8.52 -18.23
CA ASN A 387 -2.72 -7.35 -19.03
C ASN A 387 -3.60 -6.40 -18.24
N SER A 388 -3.23 -5.12 -18.21
CA SER A 388 -4.00 -4.05 -17.57
C SER A 388 -5.35 -3.76 -18.22
N GLY A 389 -5.52 -4.17 -19.48
CA GLY A 389 -6.70 -3.81 -20.28
C GLY A 389 -6.68 -2.37 -20.77
N ILE A 390 -5.53 -1.69 -20.74
CA ILE A 390 -5.37 -0.33 -21.25
C ILE A 390 -4.87 -0.38 -22.69
N LYS A 391 -5.45 0.46 -23.55
CA LYS A 391 -4.93 0.74 -24.89
C LYS A 391 -4.79 2.24 -25.13
N LEU A 392 -3.63 2.63 -25.63
CA LEU A 392 -3.34 3.98 -26.09
C LEU A 392 -3.22 3.98 -27.60
N SER A 393 -3.91 4.88 -28.29
CA SER A 393 -3.92 4.98 -29.74
C SER A 393 -4.07 6.42 -30.21
N ASP A 394 -4.06 6.66 -31.53
CA ASP A 394 -4.14 8.00 -32.11
C ASP A 394 -3.06 8.95 -31.56
N ILE A 395 -1.88 8.42 -31.18
CA ILE A 395 -0.80 9.20 -30.57
C ILE A 395 -0.23 10.14 -31.64
N LYS A 396 -0.44 11.44 -31.46
CA LYS A 396 -0.10 12.48 -32.45
C LYS A 396 0.57 13.65 -31.77
N ILE A 397 1.62 14.15 -32.40
CA ILE A 397 2.31 15.36 -31.98
C ILE A 397 1.89 16.47 -32.94
N THR A 398 1.26 17.52 -32.41
CA THR A 398 0.84 18.70 -33.17
C THR A 398 1.44 19.92 -32.52
N ASP A 399 2.18 20.71 -33.29
CA ASP A 399 2.98 21.83 -32.79
C ASP A 399 3.93 21.40 -31.67
N ASP A 400 3.64 21.78 -30.41
CA ASP A 400 4.43 21.46 -29.22
C ASP A 400 3.65 20.62 -28.19
N GLU A 401 2.49 20.06 -28.55
CA GLU A 401 1.68 19.21 -27.68
C GLU A 401 1.52 17.81 -28.27
N LEU A 402 1.38 16.83 -27.37
CA LEU A 402 1.08 15.45 -27.73
C LEU A 402 -0.34 15.12 -27.31
N SER A 403 -1.14 14.60 -28.24
CA SER A 403 -2.49 14.09 -27.97
C SER A 403 -2.55 12.58 -28.16
N PHE A 404 -3.37 11.90 -27.37
CA PHE A 404 -3.62 10.47 -27.51
C PHE A 404 -5.04 10.11 -27.07
N LYS A 405 -5.55 8.97 -27.57
CA LYS A 405 -6.77 8.33 -27.10
C LYS A 405 -6.40 7.26 -26.09
N ALA A 406 -7.00 7.28 -24.91
CA ALA A 406 -6.96 6.15 -23.96
C ALA A 406 -8.28 5.39 -23.99
N GLU A 407 -8.19 4.07 -23.95
CA GLU A 407 -9.32 3.14 -23.89
C GLU A 407 -9.05 2.10 -22.79
N PHE A 408 -10.10 1.69 -22.08
CA PHE A 408 -10.04 0.74 -20.98
C PHE A 408 -10.96 -0.46 -21.26
N ALA A 409 -10.48 -1.67 -20.98
CA ALA A 409 -11.27 -2.88 -21.10
C ALA A 409 -12.38 -2.88 -20.04
N ASP A 410 -13.50 -3.52 -20.38
CA ASP A 410 -14.56 -3.77 -19.41
C ASP A 410 -14.09 -4.80 -18.37
N THR A 411 -13.82 -4.32 -17.16
CA THR A 411 -13.40 -5.13 -16.01
C THR A 411 -14.57 -5.46 -15.07
N ASP A 412 -15.83 -5.24 -15.44
CA ASP A 412 -16.97 -5.50 -14.54
C ASP A 412 -17.07 -6.97 -14.13
N ASN A 413 -16.61 -7.88 -15.00
CA ASN A 413 -16.53 -9.32 -14.72
C ASN A 413 -15.16 -9.78 -14.21
N ALA A 414 -14.19 -8.86 -14.05
CA ALA A 414 -12.88 -9.20 -13.54
C ALA A 414 -13.00 -9.83 -12.15
N ASP A 415 -12.20 -10.84 -11.90
CA ASP A 415 -12.16 -11.51 -10.61
C ASP A 415 -11.25 -10.74 -9.67
N VAL A 416 -11.73 -9.61 -9.15
CA VAL A 416 -10.93 -8.69 -8.33
C VAL A 416 -11.73 -8.13 -7.15
N TRP A 417 -11.02 -7.79 -6.09
CA TRP A 417 -11.58 -7.13 -4.93
C TRP A 417 -11.73 -5.63 -5.18
N LYS A 418 -12.91 -5.09 -4.86
CA LYS A 418 -13.21 -3.66 -4.98
C LYS A 418 -12.96 -2.95 -3.66
N ASN A 419 -12.33 -1.78 -3.72
CA ASN A 419 -12.19 -0.89 -2.57
C ASN A 419 -13.53 -0.25 -2.19
N ILE A 420 -13.82 -0.22 -0.89
CA ILE A 420 -14.87 0.62 -0.32
C ILE A 420 -14.19 1.75 0.45
N SER A 421 -14.53 3.00 0.11
CA SER A 421 -14.02 4.16 0.81
C SER A 421 -14.48 4.19 2.26
N MET A 422 -13.53 4.37 3.17
CA MET A 422 -13.81 4.55 4.59
C MET A 422 -14.18 6.00 4.91
N PRO A 423 -15.09 6.24 5.86
CA PRO A 423 -15.46 7.59 6.27
C PRO A 423 -14.40 8.21 7.18
N ASN A 424 -14.18 9.52 7.07
CA ASN A 424 -13.10 10.23 7.79
C ASN A 424 -13.14 10.14 9.33
N TRP A 425 -14.28 9.77 9.93
CA TRP A 425 -14.38 9.59 11.38
C TRP A 425 -13.84 8.24 11.86
N ILE A 426 -13.54 7.31 10.94
CA ILE A 426 -12.79 6.09 11.23
C ILE A 426 -11.34 6.39 10.84
N ASN A 427 -10.54 6.75 11.84
CA ASN A 427 -9.12 7.05 11.68
C ASN A 427 -8.33 6.41 12.82
N GLN A 428 -7.09 6.01 12.52
CA GLN A 428 -6.13 5.47 13.49
C GLN A 428 -6.74 4.39 14.40
N ALA A 429 -7.42 3.42 13.80
CA ALA A 429 -8.01 2.33 14.56
C ALA A 429 -6.91 1.38 15.06
N SER A 430 -7.03 0.95 16.32
CA SER A 430 -6.17 -0.05 16.95
C SER A 430 -6.75 -1.46 16.85
N SER A 431 -8.07 -1.58 16.67
CA SER A 431 -8.75 -2.85 16.42
C SER A 431 -10.06 -2.62 15.66
N ILE A 432 -10.50 -3.64 14.93
CA ILE A 432 -11.78 -3.66 14.20
C ILE A 432 -12.44 -5.02 14.32
N ASP A 433 -13.75 -5.04 14.12
CA ASP A 433 -14.55 -6.26 14.00
C ASP A 433 -15.77 -5.98 13.12
N MET A 434 -16.18 -6.95 12.29
CA MET A 434 -17.33 -6.81 11.41
C MET A 434 -18.37 -7.89 11.66
N CYS A 435 -19.63 -7.55 11.42
CA CYS A 435 -20.70 -8.52 11.31
C CYS A 435 -21.77 -8.04 10.33
N ALA A 436 -22.63 -8.96 9.91
CA ALA A 436 -23.88 -8.62 9.25
C ALA A 436 -25.07 -8.99 10.15
N ASP A 437 -26.17 -8.26 10.03
CA ASP A 437 -27.45 -8.69 10.58
C ASP A 437 -28.13 -9.75 9.69
N GLU A 438 -29.30 -10.21 10.12
CA GLU A 438 -30.13 -11.18 9.40
C GLU A 438 -30.61 -10.73 8.00
N ASN A 439 -30.48 -9.43 7.68
CA ASN A 439 -30.85 -8.85 6.39
C ASN A 439 -29.61 -8.55 5.53
N ASN A 440 -28.44 -9.09 5.87
CA ASN A 440 -27.15 -8.82 5.22
C ASN A 440 -26.68 -7.35 5.35
N GLN A 441 -27.21 -6.58 6.30
CA GLN A 441 -26.73 -5.22 6.55
C GLN A 441 -25.37 -5.29 7.24
N LEU A 442 -24.34 -4.70 6.63
CA LEU A 442 -22.98 -4.68 7.15
C LEU A 442 -22.82 -3.63 8.27
N PHE A 443 -22.15 -4.05 9.34
CA PHE A 443 -21.72 -3.21 10.46
C PHE A 443 -20.22 -3.41 10.71
N LEU A 444 -19.54 -2.30 11.04
CA LEU A 444 -18.13 -2.28 11.40
C LEU A 444 -17.99 -1.63 12.77
N LEU A 445 -17.38 -2.37 13.71
CA LEU A 445 -16.86 -1.82 14.94
C LEU A 445 -15.43 -1.33 14.70
N SER A 446 -15.15 -0.09 15.13
CA SER A 446 -13.80 0.47 15.16
C SER A 446 -13.43 0.91 16.58
N GLU A 447 -12.30 0.44 17.06
CA GLU A 447 -11.68 0.82 18.34
C GLU A 447 -10.42 1.65 18.07
N ASN A 448 -10.24 2.75 18.82
CA ASN A 448 -8.98 3.48 18.92
C ASN A 448 -8.69 3.81 20.40
N GLU A 449 -7.60 4.54 20.68
CA GLU A 449 -7.18 4.82 22.07
C GLU A 449 -8.25 5.47 22.96
N SER A 450 -9.21 6.16 22.37
CA SER A 450 -10.23 6.94 23.09
C SER A 450 -11.65 6.39 22.94
N ASN A 451 -11.97 5.76 21.82
CA ASN A 451 -13.35 5.55 21.39
C ASN A 451 -13.58 4.14 20.83
N VAL A 452 -14.76 3.57 21.13
CA VAL A 452 -15.35 2.44 20.40
C VAL A 452 -16.65 2.88 19.76
N LEU A 453 -16.77 2.65 18.45
CA LEU A 453 -17.90 3.08 17.63
C LEU A 453 -18.35 1.95 16.71
N VAL A 454 -19.66 1.75 16.58
CA VAL A 454 -20.26 0.92 15.54
C VAL A 454 -20.77 1.81 14.42
N SER A 455 -20.29 1.56 13.20
CA SER A 455 -20.72 2.22 11.97
C SER A 455 -21.49 1.24 11.09
N ARG A 456 -22.42 1.76 10.28
CA ARG A 456 -23.24 0.97 9.36
C ARG A 456 -22.95 1.39 7.92
N TYR A 457 -22.87 0.41 7.02
CA TYR A 457 -22.65 0.63 5.59
C TYR A 457 -23.90 0.27 4.77
N SER A 458 -24.65 1.27 4.30
CA SER A 458 -25.90 1.09 3.57
C SER A 458 -25.88 1.89 2.26
N ASP A 459 -26.28 1.27 1.16
CA ASP A 459 -26.42 1.93 -0.16
C ASP A 459 -25.17 2.73 -0.58
N GLY A 460 -23.98 2.15 -0.39
CA GLY A 460 -22.71 2.79 -0.75
C GLY A 460 -22.24 3.90 0.21
N ASN A 461 -22.93 4.09 1.34
CA ASN A 461 -22.66 5.17 2.28
C ASN A 461 -22.47 4.66 3.71
N TRP A 462 -21.69 5.39 4.48
CA TRP A 462 -21.46 5.12 5.89
C TRP A 462 -22.23 6.07 6.80
N ASP A 463 -22.74 5.55 7.91
CA ASP A 463 -23.27 6.35 9.02
C ASP A 463 -22.80 5.83 10.39
N LYS A 464 -22.78 6.73 11.38
CA LYS A 464 -22.52 6.39 12.78
C LYS A 464 -23.78 5.75 13.36
N TYR A 465 -23.77 4.43 13.50
CA TYR A 465 -24.94 3.68 13.95
C TYR A 465 -25.21 3.85 15.45
N THR A 466 -24.13 4.00 16.24
CA THR A 466 -24.19 4.21 17.70
C THR A 466 -23.53 5.52 18.11
N SER A 467 -23.76 5.96 19.35
CA SER A 467 -22.81 6.83 20.03
C SER A 467 -21.53 6.06 20.35
N GLU A 468 -20.48 6.77 20.76
CA GLU A 468 -19.27 6.14 21.31
C GLU A 468 -19.60 5.45 22.64
N ILE A 469 -18.92 4.32 22.92
CA ILE A 469 -18.94 3.71 24.25
C ILE A 469 -18.28 4.70 25.23
N PRO A 470 -18.94 5.09 26.34
CA PRO A 470 -18.46 6.14 27.23
C PRO A 470 -17.26 5.74 28.09
N GLU A 471 -16.96 4.44 28.15
CA GLU A 471 -15.87 3.87 28.94
C GLU A 471 -14.74 3.42 28.02
N LYS A 472 -13.51 3.50 28.51
CA LYS A 472 -12.36 2.95 27.78
C LYS A 472 -12.46 1.43 27.75
N ALA A 473 -12.49 0.89 26.53
CA ALA A 473 -12.71 -0.51 26.20
C ALA A 473 -11.51 -1.02 25.38
N TYR A 474 -11.19 -2.31 25.53
CA TYR A 474 -10.15 -2.98 24.76
C TYR A 474 -10.66 -4.31 24.18
N ASN A 475 -10.06 -4.75 23.06
CA ASN A 475 -10.39 -6.02 22.40
C ASN A 475 -11.88 -6.15 22.10
N ALA A 476 -12.49 -5.09 21.58
CA ALA A 476 -13.93 -5.06 21.34
C ALA A 476 -14.36 -6.00 20.20
N LYS A 477 -15.45 -6.74 20.42
CA LYS A 477 -16.08 -7.66 19.48
C LYS A 477 -17.56 -7.36 19.31
N LEU A 478 -18.10 -7.50 18.11
CA LEU A 478 -19.45 -7.08 17.72
C LEU A 478 -20.33 -8.28 17.35
N CYS A 479 -21.56 -8.31 17.86
CA CYS A 479 -22.63 -9.18 17.38
C CYS A 479 -23.95 -8.41 17.29
N MET A 480 -24.81 -8.78 16.34
CA MET A 480 -26.16 -8.20 16.21
C MET A 480 -27.22 -9.19 16.73
N ASN A 481 -28.26 -8.68 17.37
CA ASN A 481 -29.53 -9.38 17.53
C ASN A 481 -30.66 -8.52 16.93
N GLY A 482 -31.15 -8.91 15.76
CA GLY A 482 -31.97 -8.02 14.94
C GLY A 482 -31.20 -6.72 14.65
N ASN A 483 -31.76 -5.57 15.02
CA ASN A 483 -31.14 -4.25 14.83
C ASN A 483 -30.35 -3.74 16.06
N ILE A 484 -30.24 -4.54 17.12
CA ILE A 484 -29.57 -4.13 18.36
C ILE A 484 -28.12 -4.63 18.33
N PRO A 485 -27.11 -3.74 18.38
CA PRO A 485 -25.72 -4.15 18.47
C PRO A 485 -25.35 -4.46 19.92
N TYR A 486 -24.65 -5.58 20.08
CA TYR A 486 -24.03 -6.01 21.32
C TYR A 486 -22.51 -5.98 21.13
N VAL A 487 -21.80 -5.44 22.12
CA VAL A 487 -20.35 -5.34 22.11
C VAL A 487 -19.79 -6.00 23.36
N LEU A 488 -18.90 -6.97 23.15
CA LEU A 488 -18.04 -7.55 24.17
C LEU A 488 -16.73 -6.77 24.19
N TYR A 489 -16.24 -6.37 25.37
CA TYR A 489 -14.94 -5.71 25.51
C TYR A 489 -14.32 -5.97 26.89
N ASN A 490 -12.99 -5.78 27.00
CA ASN A 490 -12.30 -5.71 28.28
C ASN A 490 -12.40 -4.31 28.88
N ASP A 491 -12.80 -4.20 30.14
CA ASP A 491 -12.76 -2.91 30.84
C ASP A 491 -11.31 -2.47 31.09
N SER A 492 -11.07 -1.17 31.05
CA SER A 492 -9.71 -0.61 31.17
C SER A 492 -9.09 -0.63 32.56
N THR A 493 -9.84 -0.97 33.61
CA THR A 493 -9.35 -0.93 34.99
C THR A 493 -8.83 -2.30 35.44
N ASP A 494 -9.67 -3.31 35.30
CA ASP A 494 -9.43 -4.65 35.83
C ASP A 494 -9.31 -5.71 34.71
N PHE A 495 -9.46 -5.31 33.44
CA PHE A 495 -9.46 -6.19 32.27
C PHE A 495 -10.52 -7.31 32.36
N THR A 496 -11.62 -7.07 33.08
CA THR A 496 -12.79 -7.97 33.11
C THR A 496 -13.58 -7.85 31.82
N TYR A 497 -14.30 -8.90 31.45
CA TYR A 497 -15.23 -8.81 30.33
C TYR A 497 -16.42 -7.92 30.67
N VAL A 498 -16.90 -7.17 29.68
CA VAL A 498 -18.15 -6.41 29.71
C VAL A 498 -18.91 -6.68 28.42
N ILE A 499 -20.20 -6.99 28.54
CA ILE A 499 -21.12 -7.03 27.41
C ILE A 499 -22.06 -5.84 27.54
N ALA A 500 -22.04 -4.95 26.56
CA ALA A 500 -22.94 -3.81 26.46
C ALA A 500 -23.83 -3.93 25.21
N TYR A 501 -24.98 -3.28 25.23
CA TYR A 501 -25.87 -3.18 24.06
C TYR A 501 -26.36 -1.75 23.87
N TYR A 502 -26.60 -1.37 22.62
CA TYR A 502 -27.07 -0.03 22.29
C TYR A 502 -28.55 -0.03 21.96
N GLU A 503 -29.34 0.70 22.76
CA GLU A 503 -30.77 0.84 22.54
C GLU A 503 -31.23 2.23 23.00
N ASN A 504 -32.19 2.81 22.29
CA ASN A 504 -32.77 4.12 22.64
C ASN A 504 -31.73 5.25 22.75
N GLY A 505 -30.70 5.22 21.90
CA GLY A 505 -29.68 6.27 21.82
C GLY A 505 -28.60 6.22 22.90
N LYS A 506 -28.45 5.09 23.61
CA LYS A 506 -27.48 4.93 24.70
C LYS A 506 -26.96 3.51 24.82
N TRP A 507 -25.74 3.37 25.31
CA TRP A 507 -25.15 2.10 25.74
C TRP A 507 -25.66 1.69 27.12
N ASN A 508 -25.99 0.41 27.28
CA ASN A 508 -26.39 -0.19 28.55
C ASN A 508 -25.55 -1.45 28.80
N THR A 509 -25.01 -1.61 30.00
CA THR A 509 -24.29 -2.82 30.40
C THR A 509 -25.26 -3.97 30.67
N LEU A 510 -25.06 -5.11 30.02
CA LEU A 510 -25.82 -6.34 30.22
C LEU A 510 -25.16 -7.26 31.25
N LEU A 511 -23.88 -7.56 31.04
CA LEU A 511 -23.07 -8.44 31.88
C LEU A 511 -21.70 -7.83 32.13
N LYS A 512 -21.13 -8.09 33.31
CA LYS A 512 -19.76 -7.71 33.66
C LYS A 512 -19.12 -8.80 34.51
N GLY A 513 -17.91 -9.19 34.16
CA GLY A 513 -17.08 -10.11 34.92
C GLY A 513 -16.57 -9.49 36.23
N THR A 514 -16.04 -10.33 37.11
CA THR A 514 -15.48 -9.89 38.40
C THR A 514 -13.98 -10.19 38.54
N GLN A 515 -13.38 -10.76 37.50
CA GLN A 515 -11.97 -11.16 37.47
C GLN A 515 -11.40 -10.86 36.08
N LEU A 516 -10.07 -10.71 36.02
CA LEU A 516 -9.32 -10.54 34.78
C LEU A 516 -9.74 -11.61 33.76
N SER A 517 -10.09 -11.17 32.56
CA SER A 517 -10.43 -12.05 31.44
C SER A 517 -9.49 -11.78 30.27
N GLN A 518 -8.40 -12.54 30.20
CA GLN A 518 -7.35 -12.32 29.20
C GLN A 518 -7.81 -12.62 27.77
N TYR A 519 -8.63 -13.66 27.61
CA TYR A 519 -9.17 -14.07 26.33
C TYR A 519 -10.67 -14.28 26.46
N GLN A 520 -11.41 -13.79 25.48
CA GLN A 520 -12.86 -13.81 25.47
C GLN A 520 -13.36 -13.82 24.03
N ASP A 521 -14.48 -14.50 23.81
CA ASP A 521 -15.22 -14.44 22.56
C ASP A 521 -16.71 -14.69 22.84
N PHE A 522 -17.59 -14.15 22.01
CA PHE A 522 -19.02 -14.34 22.18
C PHE A 522 -19.75 -14.49 20.85
N GLN A 523 -20.87 -15.20 20.89
CA GLN A 523 -21.77 -15.34 19.77
C GLN A 523 -23.22 -15.16 20.25
N ILE A 524 -24.05 -14.56 19.41
CA ILE A 524 -25.50 -14.59 19.59
C ILE A 524 -26.08 -15.69 18.69
N TYR A 525 -26.83 -16.61 19.29
CA TYR A 525 -27.55 -17.67 18.58
C TYR A 525 -28.95 -17.85 19.16
N LYS A 526 -29.99 -17.75 18.32
CA LYS A 526 -31.41 -17.89 18.70
C LYS A 526 -31.80 -17.08 19.95
N ASP A 527 -31.49 -15.77 19.95
CA ASP A 527 -31.73 -14.83 21.05
C ASP A 527 -31.03 -15.18 22.39
N LYS A 528 -29.94 -15.95 22.33
CA LYS A 528 -29.07 -16.22 23.47
C LYS A 528 -27.66 -15.76 23.16
N ILE A 529 -27.07 -15.06 24.12
CA ILE A 529 -25.63 -14.79 24.12
C ILE A 529 -24.94 -16.02 24.69
N TYR A 530 -23.90 -16.47 24.02
CA TYR A 530 -22.95 -17.46 24.53
C TYR A 530 -21.60 -16.78 24.64
N LEU A 531 -20.98 -16.85 25.81
CA LEU A 531 -19.70 -16.22 26.12
C LEU A 531 -18.71 -17.29 26.55
N ALA A 532 -17.59 -17.38 25.83
CA ALA A 532 -16.38 -18.06 26.27
C ALA A 532 -15.42 -17.02 26.83
N TYR A 533 -14.86 -17.28 28.01
CA TYR A 533 -13.96 -16.34 28.65
C TYR A 533 -13.00 -17.03 29.60
N THR A 534 -11.84 -16.43 29.82
CA THR A 534 -10.92 -16.88 30.85
C THR A 534 -11.07 -16.12 32.15
N THR A 535 -10.63 -16.71 33.27
CA THR A 535 -10.49 -15.99 34.55
C THR A 535 -9.13 -16.25 35.20
N GLY A 536 -8.68 -15.30 36.03
CA GLY A 536 -7.57 -15.49 36.96
C GLY A 536 -6.18 -15.22 36.38
N GLU A 537 -5.20 -16.01 36.82
CA GLU A 537 -3.79 -15.89 36.42
C GLU A 537 -3.38 -17.03 35.47
N PHE A 538 -2.34 -16.82 34.68
CA PHE A 538 -1.80 -17.82 33.77
C PHE A 538 -1.26 -19.06 34.54
N PRO A 539 -1.54 -20.31 34.10
CA PRO A 539 -2.34 -20.70 32.94
C PRO A 539 -3.84 -20.50 33.13
N TYR A 540 -4.49 -19.96 32.10
CA TYR A 540 -5.88 -19.52 32.18
C TYR A 540 -6.87 -20.67 31.99
N ALA A 541 -7.89 -20.71 32.85
CA ALA A 541 -8.99 -21.67 32.75
C ALA A 541 -10.14 -21.13 31.90
N LEU A 542 -10.74 -22.01 31.09
CA LEU A 542 -11.87 -21.72 30.23
C LEU A 542 -13.20 -21.84 30.97
N HIS A 543 -14.02 -20.79 30.88
CA HIS A 543 -15.41 -20.79 31.35
C HIS A 543 -16.36 -20.46 30.19
N VAL A 544 -17.56 -21.04 30.26
CA VAL A 544 -18.62 -20.80 29.28
C VAL A 544 -19.92 -20.50 30.03
N LEU A 545 -20.63 -19.48 29.58
CA LEU A 545 -21.98 -19.17 30.04
C LEU A 545 -22.90 -18.85 28.87
N SER A 546 -24.21 -18.99 29.09
CA SER A 546 -25.23 -18.42 28.22
C SER A 546 -26.14 -17.46 28.97
N TYR A 547 -26.66 -16.47 28.24
CA TYR A 547 -27.62 -15.50 28.72
C TYR A 547 -28.77 -15.37 27.73
N ASP A 548 -29.97 -15.71 28.17
CA ASP A 548 -31.18 -15.65 27.35
C ASP A 548 -31.74 -14.21 27.32
N LEU A 549 -31.73 -13.59 26.15
CA LEU A 549 -32.11 -12.18 25.98
C LEU A 549 -33.60 -11.93 26.21
N LYS A 550 -34.44 -12.97 26.14
CA LYS A 550 -35.89 -12.85 26.34
C LYS A 550 -36.29 -12.99 27.81
N THR A 551 -35.64 -13.91 28.52
CA THR A 551 -35.99 -14.27 29.90
C THR A 551 -35.04 -13.65 30.94
N GLY A 552 -33.87 -13.20 30.53
CA GLY A 552 -32.79 -12.77 31.41
C GLY A 552 -32.11 -13.91 32.17
N GLN A 553 -32.38 -15.16 31.79
CA GLN A 553 -31.83 -16.33 32.46
C GLN A 553 -30.35 -16.50 32.09
N LYS A 554 -29.48 -16.45 33.11
CA LYS A 554 -28.07 -16.84 33.02
C LYS A 554 -27.91 -18.34 33.33
N THR A 555 -27.13 -19.04 32.53
CA THR A 555 -26.72 -20.44 32.75
C THR A 555 -25.21 -20.56 32.62
N ASP A 556 -24.53 -20.98 33.69
CA ASP A 556 -23.11 -21.33 33.65
C ASP A 556 -22.95 -22.82 33.29
N TYR A 557 -22.00 -23.14 32.42
CA TYR A 557 -21.68 -24.51 32.01
C TYR A 557 -20.51 -25.07 32.84
N ALA A 558 -20.28 -26.38 32.73
CA ALA A 558 -19.11 -26.99 33.38
C ALA A 558 -17.82 -26.33 32.87
N ASP A 559 -16.84 -26.12 33.75
CA ASP A 559 -15.54 -25.55 33.38
C ASP A 559 -14.86 -26.40 32.30
N GLY A 560 -14.19 -25.72 31.36
CA GLY A 560 -13.45 -26.35 30.28
C GLY A 560 -11.99 -26.61 30.65
N SER A 561 -11.14 -26.58 29.64
CA SER A 561 -9.69 -26.78 29.79
C SER A 561 -9.02 -25.68 30.62
N GLY A 562 -8.02 -26.08 31.42
CA GLY A 562 -7.28 -25.22 32.36
C GLY A 562 -6.03 -24.54 31.77
N ASP A 563 -5.83 -24.60 30.46
CA ASP A 563 -4.64 -24.11 29.76
C ASP A 563 -5.06 -23.66 28.36
N VAL A 564 -5.68 -22.48 28.28
CA VAL A 564 -6.22 -21.94 27.02
C VAL A 564 -5.75 -20.51 26.74
N CYS A 565 -5.54 -20.20 25.46
CA CYS A 565 -5.28 -18.87 24.93
C CYS A 565 -5.99 -18.71 23.58
N ASN A 566 -6.26 -17.46 23.18
CA ASN A 566 -6.87 -17.11 21.88
C ASN A 566 -8.15 -17.93 21.61
N VAL A 567 -9.11 -17.85 22.53
CA VAL A 567 -10.36 -18.62 22.46
C VAL A 567 -11.26 -18.06 21.37
N SER A 568 -12.01 -18.94 20.71
CA SER A 568 -13.10 -18.57 19.80
C SER A 568 -14.30 -19.51 20.03
N ILE A 569 -15.52 -18.98 20.01
CA ILE A 569 -16.75 -19.73 20.32
C ILE A 569 -17.69 -19.84 19.12
N ALA A 570 -18.26 -21.03 18.94
CA ALA A 570 -19.36 -21.25 18.01
C ALA A 570 -20.45 -22.15 18.62
N VAL A 571 -21.70 -21.93 18.19
CA VAL A 571 -22.87 -22.63 18.71
C VAL A 571 -23.75 -23.10 17.55
N ASN A 572 -24.29 -24.32 17.68
CA ASN A 572 -25.36 -24.84 16.84
C ASN A 572 -26.55 -25.30 17.70
N ASP A 573 -27.50 -26.03 17.12
CA ASP A 573 -28.71 -26.44 17.84
C ASP A 573 -28.49 -27.39 19.01
N ASP A 574 -27.38 -28.14 18.99
CA ASP A 574 -27.12 -29.22 19.94
C ASP A 574 -25.92 -28.96 20.85
N GLU A 575 -24.96 -28.15 20.39
CA GLU A 575 -23.60 -28.10 20.90
C GLU A 575 -23.09 -26.66 21.02
N ILE A 576 -22.31 -26.41 22.08
CA ILE A 576 -21.44 -25.24 22.22
C ILE A 576 -20.01 -25.75 22.04
N ALA A 577 -19.23 -25.11 21.17
CA ALA A 577 -17.84 -25.46 20.94
C ALA A 577 -16.94 -24.22 21.11
N VAL A 578 -15.80 -24.41 21.77
CA VAL A 578 -14.79 -23.37 21.95
C VAL A 578 -13.46 -23.89 21.45
N SER A 579 -12.93 -23.30 20.36
CA SER A 579 -11.57 -23.58 19.90
C SER A 579 -10.56 -22.72 20.65
N TYR A 580 -9.37 -23.27 20.85
CA TYR A 580 -8.29 -22.56 21.55
C TYR A 580 -6.94 -23.16 21.20
N ARG A 581 -5.89 -22.47 21.64
CA ARG A 581 -4.51 -22.95 21.68
C ARG A 581 -4.10 -23.16 23.13
N GLY A 582 -3.52 -24.32 23.46
CA GLY A 582 -2.86 -24.50 24.76
C GLY A 582 -1.48 -23.83 24.83
N VAL A 583 -0.91 -23.64 26.02
CA VAL A 583 0.42 -23.02 26.14
C VAL A 583 1.38 -23.85 26.97
N VAL A 584 0.93 -24.38 28.12
CA VAL A 584 1.80 -25.07 29.08
C VAL A 584 1.98 -26.53 28.69
N ASN A 585 0.90 -27.22 28.36
CA ASN A 585 0.90 -28.68 28.14
C ASN A 585 1.01 -29.06 26.66
N SER A 586 0.55 -28.19 25.76
CA SER A 586 0.63 -28.37 24.31
C SER A 586 0.36 -27.04 23.62
N SER A 587 1.14 -26.68 22.61
CA SER A 587 0.89 -25.52 21.75
C SER A 587 -0.03 -25.82 20.57
N ALA A 588 -0.66 -26.98 20.57
CA ALA A 588 -1.52 -27.45 19.50
C ALA A 588 -2.96 -26.90 19.60
N PRO A 589 -3.67 -26.81 18.46
CA PRO A 589 -5.08 -26.45 18.45
C PRO A 589 -5.93 -27.56 19.09
N ALA A 590 -6.93 -27.16 19.85
CA ALA A 590 -7.92 -28.04 20.48
C ALA A 590 -9.30 -27.37 20.49
N VAL A 591 -10.33 -28.17 20.76
CA VAL A 591 -11.71 -27.71 20.91
C VAL A 591 -12.38 -28.39 22.09
N ASP A 592 -13.02 -27.59 22.93
CA ASP A 592 -13.88 -28.05 24.02
C ASP A 592 -15.34 -27.98 23.59
N ILE A 593 -16.13 -29.02 23.88
CA ILE A 593 -17.52 -29.16 23.43
C ILE A 593 -18.43 -29.48 24.61
N TRP A 594 -19.55 -28.75 24.70
CA TRP A 594 -20.64 -29.00 25.63
C TRP A 594 -21.88 -29.47 24.89
N LYS A 595 -22.35 -30.69 25.20
CA LYS A 595 -23.55 -31.30 24.61
C LYS A 595 -24.37 -32.00 25.69
N ASN A 596 -25.67 -31.70 25.78
CA ASN A 596 -26.60 -32.36 26.72
C ASN A 596 -26.07 -32.44 28.18
N GLY A 597 -25.43 -31.37 28.65
CA GLY A 597 -24.83 -31.31 30.00
C GLY A 597 -23.53 -32.11 30.19
N THR A 598 -22.97 -32.66 29.11
CA THR A 598 -21.68 -33.35 29.10
C THR A 598 -20.63 -32.46 28.47
N TYR A 599 -19.41 -32.51 29.02
CA TYR A 599 -18.22 -31.82 28.53
C TYR A 599 -17.23 -32.83 27.94
N SER A 600 -16.59 -32.46 26.83
CA SER A 600 -15.50 -33.21 26.22
C SER A 600 -14.48 -32.28 25.56
N SER A 601 -13.22 -32.68 25.54
CA SER A 601 -12.14 -31.96 24.85
C SER A 601 -11.56 -32.83 23.74
N ILE A 602 -11.29 -32.22 22.58
CA ILE A 602 -10.77 -32.87 21.38
C ILE A 602 -9.50 -32.15 20.93
N LYS A 603 -8.40 -32.90 20.84
CA LYS A 603 -7.16 -32.42 20.23
C LYS A 603 -7.29 -32.46 18.72
N LEU A 604 -6.99 -31.34 18.03
CA LEU A 604 -7.15 -31.22 16.58
C LEU A 604 -5.89 -31.62 15.80
N SER A 605 -4.71 -31.30 16.33
CA SER A 605 -3.42 -31.63 15.71
C SER A 605 -2.35 -31.88 16.77
N ASP A 606 -1.22 -32.48 16.38
CA ASP A 606 0.01 -32.52 17.20
C ASP A 606 0.94 -31.32 16.93
N LYS A 607 0.66 -30.54 15.88
CA LYS A 607 1.48 -29.40 15.46
C LYS A 607 1.10 -28.12 16.20
N LYS A 608 2.05 -27.21 16.36
CA LYS A 608 1.82 -25.92 17.02
C LYS A 608 0.88 -25.03 16.19
N THR A 609 0.05 -24.25 16.87
CA THR A 609 -0.72 -23.14 16.30
C THR A 609 -0.43 -21.85 17.05
N GLY A 610 -0.74 -20.69 16.47
CA GLY A 610 -0.82 -19.40 17.15
C GLY A 610 -2.25 -19.07 17.60
N THR A 611 -3.23 -19.38 16.75
CA THR A 611 -4.67 -19.14 16.99
C THR A 611 -5.48 -20.31 16.44
N ALA A 612 -6.74 -20.43 16.89
CA ALA A 612 -7.70 -21.36 16.31
C ALA A 612 -9.08 -20.70 16.30
N ASN A 613 -9.62 -20.42 15.12
CA ASN A 613 -10.92 -19.74 14.94
C ASN A 613 -11.98 -20.75 14.53
N ILE A 614 -13.19 -20.64 15.09
CA ILE A 614 -14.26 -21.62 14.89
C ILE A 614 -15.53 -20.95 14.34
N ILE A 615 -16.18 -21.62 13.41
CA ILE A 615 -17.55 -21.32 12.96
C ILE A 615 -18.43 -22.57 13.08
N SER A 616 -19.73 -22.35 13.25
CA SER A 616 -20.71 -23.43 13.27
C SER A 616 -21.37 -23.62 11.91
N LYS A 617 -21.65 -24.87 11.59
CA LYS A 617 -22.60 -25.32 10.58
C LYS A 617 -23.73 -26.05 11.30
N GLN A 618 -24.77 -26.43 10.56
CA GLN A 618 -25.98 -27.02 11.13
C GLN A 618 -25.67 -28.21 12.07
N ASP A 619 -24.78 -29.13 11.65
CA ASP A 619 -24.49 -30.38 12.38
C ASP A 619 -22.99 -30.58 12.70
N TYR A 620 -22.14 -29.58 12.47
CA TYR A 620 -20.68 -29.71 12.65
C TYR A 620 -20.01 -28.35 12.83
N PHE A 621 -18.75 -28.35 13.23
CA PHE A 621 -17.93 -27.15 13.36
C PHE A 621 -16.77 -27.16 12.37
N ILE A 622 -16.38 -25.99 11.90
CA ILE A 622 -15.19 -25.76 11.08
C ILE A 622 -14.23 -24.92 11.91
N ILE A 623 -12.99 -25.37 12.05
CA ILE A 623 -11.93 -24.68 12.78
C ILE A 623 -10.76 -24.42 11.83
N SER A 624 -10.33 -23.17 11.70
CA SER A 624 -9.06 -22.82 11.06
C SER A 624 -7.97 -22.64 12.11
N SER A 625 -6.75 -23.02 11.78
CA SER A 625 -5.58 -22.82 12.64
C SER A 625 -4.42 -22.18 11.87
N THR A 626 -3.38 -21.77 12.58
CA THR A 626 -2.21 -21.06 12.03
C THR A 626 -0.92 -21.83 12.28
N ASP A 627 0.21 -21.22 11.93
CA ASP A 627 1.56 -21.78 12.06
C ASP A 627 1.69 -23.17 11.39
N ASP A 628 2.47 -24.07 11.98
CA ASP A 628 2.75 -25.42 11.48
C ASP A 628 1.48 -26.26 11.36
N SER A 629 0.44 -25.91 12.11
CA SER A 629 -0.86 -26.60 12.08
C SER A 629 -1.80 -26.09 10.99
N GLY A 630 -1.40 -25.12 10.16
CA GLY A 630 -2.23 -24.41 9.18
C GLY A 630 -3.14 -25.30 8.32
N SER A 631 -4.34 -25.54 8.84
CA SER A 631 -5.33 -26.48 8.33
C SER A 631 -6.74 -26.01 8.67
N ILE A 632 -7.70 -26.54 7.90
CA ILE A 632 -9.11 -26.58 8.29
C ILE A 632 -9.40 -27.92 8.95
N PHE A 633 -9.96 -27.89 10.16
CA PHE A 633 -10.49 -29.05 10.85
C PHE A 633 -12.01 -29.02 10.82
N THR A 634 -12.63 -30.12 10.43
CA THR A 634 -14.07 -30.32 10.57
C THR A 634 -14.33 -31.30 11.71
N VAL A 635 -15.13 -30.86 12.69
CA VAL A 635 -15.50 -31.65 13.87
C VAL A 635 -16.98 -31.98 13.81
N LYS A 636 -17.29 -33.27 13.68
CA LYS A 636 -18.67 -33.77 13.58
C LYS A 636 -18.83 -35.01 14.45
N ASN A 637 -19.76 -34.98 15.40
CA ASN A 637 -20.01 -36.09 16.32
C ASN A 637 -18.76 -36.63 17.04
N GLY A 638 -17.80 -35.74 17.35
CA GLY A 638 -16.52 -36.09 17.99
C GLY A 638 -15.45 -36.64 17.04
N GLU A 639 -15.75 -36.82 15.75
CA GLU A 639 -14.76 -37.17 14.73
C GLU A 639 -14.13 -35.90 14.14
N VAL A 640 -12.81 -35.94 13.92
CA VAL A 640 -12.03 -34.84 13.34
C VAL A 640 -11.55 -35.24 11.95
N THR A 641 -11.77 -34.37 10.97
CA THR A 641 -11.13 -34.46 9.65
C THR A 641 -10.28 -33.22 9.43
N GLU A 642 -9.06 -33.40 8.93
CA GLU A 642 -8.09 -32.33 8.70
C GLU A 642 -7.89 -32.12 7.19
N LYS A 643 -7.76 -30.86 6.80
CA LYS A 643 -7.36 -30.47 5.47
C LYS A 643 -6.35 -29.31 5.53
N SER A 644 -5.09 -29.63 5.26
CA SER A 644 -4.02 -28.63 5.19
C SER A 644 -4.23 -27.68 4.02
N PHE A 645 -3.99 -26.39 4.28
CA PHE A 645 -3.83 -25.36 3.25
C PHE A 645 -2.39 -24.83 3.22
N SER A 646 -1.46 -25.44 3.94
CA SER A 646 -0.07 -24.95 3.97
C SER A 646 0.62 -25.03 2.59
N GLU A 647 0.16 -25.92 1.71
CA GLU A 647 0.75 -26.11 0.36
C GLU A 647 0.37 -25.04 -0.65
N ILE A 648 -0.65 -24.22 -0.37
CA ILE A 648 -1.11 -23.13 -1.27
C ILE A 648 -0.60 -21.76 -0.83
N LEU A 649 0.18 -21.69 0.25
CA LEU A 649 0.68 -20.45 0.82
C LEU A 649 2.15 -20.25 0.45
N ASP A 650 2.52 -18.99 0.23
CA ASP A 650 3.91 -18.55 0.20
C ASP A 650 4.20 -17.85 1.55
N GLY A 651 5.02 -18.46 2.39
CA GLY A 651 5.31 -17.97 3.74
C GLY A 651 4.51 -18.64 4.88
N ARG A 652 4.68 -18.11 6.09
CA ARG A 652 4.11 -18.69 7.32
C ARG A 652 2.72 -18.12 7.59
N CYS A 653 1.70 -18.97 7.74
CA CYS A 653 0.36 -18.56 8.15
C CYS A 653 0.38 -17.94 9.56
N TYR A 654 0.20 -16.62 9.65
CA TYR A 654 0.15 -15.87 10.90
C TYR A 654 -1.28 -15.71 11.43
N PHE A 655 -2.23 -15.52 10.51
CA PHE A 655 -3.66 -15.45 10.81
C PHE A 655 -4.45 -16.32 9.84
N SER A 656 -5.49 -16.97 10.36
CA SER A 656 -6.49 -17.65 9.55
C SER A 656 -7.87 -17.56 10.20
N GLU A 657 -8.89 -17.29 9.41
CA GLU A 657 -10.29 -17.36 9.84
C GLU A 657 -11.13 -18.03 8.75
N THR A 658 -12.33 -18.47 9.13
CA THR A 658 -13.32 -18.96 8.17
C THR A 658 -14.58 -18.13 8.26
N ALA A 659 -15.20 -17.87 7.11
CA ALA A 659 -16.42 -17.10 7.02
C ALA A 659 -17.42 -17.80 6.08
N THR A 660 -18.71 -17.67 6.38
CA THR A 660 -19.78 -18.42 5.72
C THR A 660 -21.09 -17.63 5.70
N ASN A 661 -21.86 -17.72 4.61
CA ASN A 661 -23.29 -17.35 4.57
C ASN A 661 -24.23 -18.57 4.70
N GLY A 662 -23.67 -19.75 4.94
CA GLY A 662 -24.38 -21.03 5.00
C GLY A 662 -24.28 -21.83 3.71
N ILE A 663 -24.07 -21.16 2.57
CA ILE A 663 -23.96 -21.77 1.24
C ILE A 663 -22.51 -21.89 0.80
N SER A 664 -21.75 -20.79 0.87
CA SER A 664 -20.35 -20.71 0.46
C SER A 664 -19.45 -20.51 1.67
N ASP A 665 -18.33 -21.24 1.68
CA ASP A 665 -17.31 -21.18 2.72
C ASP A 665 -16.05 -20.53 2.17
N TYR A 666 -15.49 -19.62 2.96
CA TYR A 666 -14.26 -18.90 2.63
C TYR A 666 -13.24 -19.10 3.76
N LEU A 667 -11.99 -19.29 3.37
CA LEU A 667 -10.82 -19.28 4.23
C LEU A 667 -10.06 -17.99 3.95
N ILE A 668 -9.82 -17.20 4.98
CA ILE A 668 -9.03 -15.98 4.92
C ILE A 668 -7.70 -16.29 5.58
N VAL A 669 -6.61 -15.97 4.90
CA VAL A 669 -5.25 -16.25 5.37
C VAL A 669 -4.41 -14.99 5.25
N ASN A 670 -3.68 -14.68 6.31
CA ASN A 670 -2.55 -13.77 6.24
C ASN A 670 -1.25 -14.54 6.48
N THR A 671 -0.31 -14.42 5.54
CA THR A 671 1.05 -14.96 5.65
C THR A 671 2.04 -13.88 6.08
N GLN A 672 3.18 -14.31 6.60
CA GLN A 672 4.36 -13.49 6.83
C GLN A 672 5.60 -14.14 6.24
N ASN A 673 6.48 -13.32 5.66
CA ASN A 673 7.70 -13.72 4.95
C ASN A 673 7.43 -14.74 3.83
N THR A 674 6.69 -14.40 2.77
CA THR A 674 6.20 -13.08 2.31
C THR A 674 4.86 -12.70 2.93
N ASP A 675 4.58 -11.38 2.99
CA ASP A 675 3.32 -10.86 3.51
C ASP A 675 2.24 -10.92 2.42
N ASP A 676 1.14 -11.63 2.66
CA ASP A 676 0.00 -11.73 1.75
C ASP A 676 -1.28 -11.93 2.56
N LEU A 677 -2.28 -11.07 2.37
CA LEU A 677 -3.65 -11.26 2.82
C LEU A 677 -4.50 -11.75 1.64
N SER A 678 -4.84 -13.04 1.66
CA SER A 678 -5.57 -13.72 0.58
C SER A 678 -6.82 -14.42 1.09
N ILE A 679 -7.81 -14.55 0.21
CA ILE A 679 -9.07 -15.25 0.48
C ILE A 679 -9.24 -16.40 -0.49
N PHE A 680 -9.63 -17.55 0.04
CA PHE A 680 -9.83 -18.77 -0.71
C PHE A 680 -11.24 -19.28 -0.51
N ARG A 681 -11.97 -19.50 -1.60
CA ARG A 681 -13.24 -20.21 -1.56
C ARG A 681 -12.97 -21.70 -1.37
N ILE A 682 -13.71 -22.32 -0.45
CA ILE A 682 -13.60 -23.74 -0.14
C ILE A 682 -14.63 -24.51 -0.97
N GLU A 683 -14.18 -25.26 -1.97
CA GLU A 683 -15.05 -26.06 -2.84
C GLU A 683 -14.49 -27.45 -3.07
N ASN A 684 -15.33 -28.49 -2.99
CA ASN A 684 -14.96 -29.88 -3.30
C ASN A 684 -13.64 -30.35 -2.68
N ASN A 685 -13.36 -29.93 -1.44
CA ASN A 685 -12.09 -30.23 -0.77
C ASN A 685 -10.86 -29.64 -1.51
N SER A 686 -11.00 -28.49 -2.15
CA SER A 686 -9.93 -27.63 -2.69
C SER A 686 -10.07 -26.21 -2.15
N PHE A 687 -9.05 -25.40 -2.35
CA PHE A 687 -9.00 -23.99 -1.97
C PHE A 687 -8.73 -23.19 -3.24
N ILE A 688 -9.66 -22.33 -3.62
CA ILE A 688 -9.59 -21.57 -4.86
C ILE A 688 -9.42 -20.10 -4.46
N LYS A 689 -8.26 -19.51 -4.81
CA LYS A 689 -8.02 -18.09 -4.53
C LYS A 689 -9.14 -17.26 -5.16
N THR A 690 -9.76 -16.42 -4.35
CA THR A 690 -10.91 -15.59 -4.71
C THR A 690 -10.38 -14.20 -5.00
N GLY A 691 -10.48 -13.79 -6.27
CA GLY A 691 -9.88 -12.56 -6.74
C GLY A 691 -8.35 -12.47 -6.58
N ASN A 692 -7.83 -11.25 -6.62
CA ASN A 692 -6.44 -10.92 -6.31
C ASN A 692 -6.16 -10.93 -4.79
N SER A 693 -4.88 -10.86 -4.40
CA SER A 693 -4.50 -10.57 -3.02
C SER A 693 -5.10 -9.26 -2.54
N LEU A 694 -5.56 -9.21 -1.29
CA LEU A 694 -6.12 -7.99 -0.69
C LEU A 694 -5.02 -6.97 -0.36
N CYS A 695 -3.85 -7.47 0.05
CA CYS A 695 -2.70 -6.68 0.53
C CYS A 695 -1.45 -7.58 0.55
N ASN A 696 -0.30 -7.10 0.05
CA ASN A 696 0.99 -7.79 0.21
C ASN A 696 1.89 -7.10 1.25
N ASP A 697 1.30 -6.69 2.37
CA ASP A 697 1.96 -5.98 3.47
C ASP A 697 1.43 -6.52 4.80
N ILE A 698 2.09 -6.17 5.90
CA ILE A 698 1.67 -6.53 7.25
C ILE A 698 0.32 -5.87 7.54
N VAL A 699 -0.66 -6.70 7.88
CA VAL A 699 -2.00 -6.26 8.27
C VAL A 699 -2.34 -6.73 9.68
N ASN A 700 -3.17 -5.95 10.37
CA ASN A 700 -3.70 -6.28 11.68
C ASN A 700 -5.22 -6.40 11.66
N SER A 701 -5.75 -7.20 12.59
CA SER A 701 -7.18 -7.42 12.82
C SER A 701 -8.02 -7.63 11.54
N PRO A 702 -7.67 -8.57 10.63
CA PRO A 702 -8.58 -8.90 9.55
C PRO A 702 -9.91 -9.39 10.12
N SER A 703 -11.01 -8.98 9.49
CA SER A 703 -12.35 -9.43 9.83
C SER A 703 -13.14 -9.57 8.55
N THR A 704 -13.86 -10.68 8.39
CA THR A 704 -14.58 -10.99 7.15
C THR A 704 -16.04 -11.33 7.41
N VAL A 705 -16.91 -10.77 6.57
CA VAL A 705 -18.35 -11.03 6.56
C VAL A 705 -18.75 -11.53 5.17
N VAL A 706 -19.45 -12.66 5.14
CA VAL A 706 -20.01 -13.21 3.90
C VAL A 706 -21.51 -12.99 3.94
N THR A 707 -21.99 -12.18 3.00
CA THR A 707 -23.43 -11.95 2.76
C THR A 707 -23.91 -12.87 1.63
N ASP A 708 -25.19 -12.81 1.28
CA ASP A 708 -25.72 -13.57 0.14
C ASP A 708 -25.07 -13.18 -1.20
N ASN A 709 -24.69 -11.92 -1.39
CA ASN A 709 -24.24 -11.39 -2.68
C ASN A 709 -22.77 -10.96 -2.70
N ALA A 710 -22.10 -10.86 -1.55
CA ALA A 710 -20.75 -10.34 -1.47
C ALA A 710 -19.99 -10.86 -0.25
N VAL A 711 -18.67 -10.94 -0.39
CA VAL A 711 -17.71 -11.08 0.71
C VAL A 711 -17.12 -9.71 0.99
N TYR A 712 -17.10 -9.32 2.26
CA TYR A 712 -16.50 -8.09 2.74
C TYR A 712 -15.36 -8.43 3.69
N THR A 713 -14.18 -7.87 3.48
CA THR A 713 -13.05 -8.04 4.39
C THR A 713 -12.46 -6.69 4.74
N ALA A 714 -12.44 -6.39 6.04
CA ALA A 714 -11.75 -5.23 6.58
C ALA A 714 -10.44 -5.65 7.24
N TYR A 715 -9.44 -4.77 7.17
CA TYR A 715 -8.15 -4.97 7.83
C TYR A 715 -7.50 -3.62 8.16
N LEU A 716 -6.53 -3.63 9.07
CA LEU A 716 -5.73 -2.48 9.42
C LEU A 716 -4.37 -2.55 8.73
N THR A 717 -3.95 -1.46 8.09
CA THR A 717 -2.54 -1.25 7.71
C THR A 717 -1.67 -1.09 8.96
N LEU A 718 -0.34 -1.18 8.83
CA LEU A 718 0.61 -0.87 9.91
C LEU A 718 0.38 0.50 10.58
N ASN A 719 -0.08 1.49 9.82
CA ASN A 719 -0.34 2.85 10.31
C ASN A 719 -1.72 3.04 10.96
N GLY A 720 -2.50 1.95 11.16
CA GLY A 720 -3.83 2.01 11.77
C GLY A 720 -4.94 2.54 10.84
N ASN A 721 -4.68 2.67 9.54
CA ASN A 721 -5.73 2.94 8.56
C ASN A 721 -6.58 1.70 8.34
N VAL A 722 -7.91 1.86 8.39
CA VAL A 722 -8.86 0.81 8.04
C VAL A 722 -9.01 0.73 6.53
N MET A 723 -8.85 -0.46 5.97
CA MET A 723 -9.17 -0.80 4.59
C MET A 723 -10.40 -1.69 4.58
N LEU A 724 -11.32 -1.49 3.63
CA LEU A 724 -12.46 -2.38 3.40
C LEU A 724 -12.51 -2.79 1.93
N ARG A 725 -12.58 -4.10 1.70
CA ARG A 725 -12.60 -4.72 0.38
C ARG A 725 -13.90 -5.50 0.21
N GLN A 726 -14.48 -5.44 -0.98
CA GLN A 726 -15.68 -6.16 -1.37
C GLN A 726 -15.40 -7.04 -2.60
N TYR A 727 -15.77 -8.31 -2.51
CA TYR A 727 -15.83 -9.21 -3.65
C TYR A 727 -17.29 -9.59 -3.89
N ASN A 728 -17.79 -9.33 -5.09
CA ASN A 728 -19.13 -9.74 -5.46
C ASN A 728 -19.15 -11.24 -5.70
N ILE A 729 -19.97 -11.97 -4.94
CA ILE A 729 -20.20 -13.38 -5.18
C ILE A 729 -20.92 -13.46 -6.52
N LYS A 730 -20.20 -13.89 -7.55
CA LYS A 730 -20.79 -14.23 -8.83
C LYS A 730 -21.76 -15.38 -8.55
N ASN A 731 -23.05 -15.09 -8.47
CA ASN A 731 -24.07 -16.14 -8.44
C ASN A 731 -23.72 -17.10 -9.55
N GLN A 732 -23.52 -18.39 -9.22
CA GLN A 732 -23.43 -19.40 -10.26
C GLN A 732 -24.68 -19.23 -11.09
N ARG A 733 -24.52 -18.77 -12.33
CA ARG A 733 -25.62 -18.76 -13.28
C ARG A 733 -26.11 -20.19 -13.37
N ILE A 734 -27.30 -20.43 -12.86
CA ILE A 734 -27.94 -21.72 -13.04
C ILE A 734 -28.42 -21.72 -14.49
N ALA A 735 -27.76 -22.51 -15.32
CA ALA A 735 -28.11 -22.65 -16.73
C ALA A 735 -29.62 -22.92 -16.87
N GLY A 736 -30.31 -22.05 -17.60
CA GLY A 736 -31.75 -22.07 -17.83
C GLY A 736 -32.60 -21.24 -16.85
N ASP A 737 -32.05 -20.70 -15.76
CA ASP A 737 -32.78 -19.87 -14.79
C ASP A 737 -32.93 -18.42 -15.30
N VAL A 738 -33.86 -18.21 -16.23
CA VAL A 738 -34.07 -16.90 -16.89
C VAL A 738 -34.77 -15.88 -16.00
N ASN A 739 -35.35 -16.34 -14.89
CA ASN A 739 -36.08 -15.51 -13.94
C ASN A 739 -35.23 -15.12 -12.72
N ALA A 740 -34.04 -15.71 -12.58
CA ALA A 740 -33.06 -15.47 -11.52
C ALA A 740 -33.57 -15.80 -10.11
N ASP A 741 -34.42 -16.81 -9.95
CA ASP A 741 -34.91 -17.30 -8.65
C ASP A 741 -33.96 -18.29 -7.97
N GLY A 742 -32.81 -18.57 -8.61
CA GLY A 742 -31.81 -19.50 -8.13
C GLY A 742 -32.18 -20.97 -8.37
N LYS A 743 -33.15 -21.29 -9.25
CA LYS A 743 -33.56 -22.67 -9.57
C LYS A 743 -34.05 -22.79 -11.02
N PHE A 744 -33.40 -23.60 -11.84
CA PHE A 744 -33.98 -23.98 -13.15
C PHE A 744 -35.23 -24.86 -12.99
N ASN A 745 -36.40 -24.29 -13.25
CA ASN A 745 -37.70 -24.95 -13.08
C ASN A 745 -38.72 -24.56 -14.17
N ILE A 746 -39.97 -25.00 -14.02
CA ILE A 746 -41.01 -24.76 -15.04
C ILE A 746 -41.36 -23.27 -15.20
N SER A 747 -41.13 -22.45 -14.16
CA SER A 747 -41.37 -21.01 -14.18
C SER A 747 -40.46 -20.32 -15.19
N ASP A 748 -39.21 -20.77 -15.32
CA ASP A 748 -38.25 -20.30 -16.33
C ASP A 748 -38.73 -20.61 -17.74
N ALA A 749 -39.14 -21.84 -17.97
CA ALA A 749 -39.66 -22.26 -19.28
C ALA A 749 -40.90 -21.44 -19.66
N VAL A 750 -41.79 -21.15 -18.71
CA VAL A 750 -42.99 -20.34 -18.92
C VAL A 750 -42.66 -18.87 -19.16
N ILE A 751 -41.70 -18.29 -18.44
CA ILE A 751 -41.26 -16.89 -18.63
C ILE A 751 -40.53 -16.74 -19.96
N LEU A 752 -39.62 -17.66 -20.30
CA LEU A 752 -38.93 -17.70 -21.60
C LEU A 752 -39.93 -17.86 -22.74
N GLN A 753 -40.89 -18.79 -22.64
CA GLN A 753 -41.94 -18.97 -23.63
C GLN A 753 -42.81 -17.72 -23.79
N LYS A 754 -43.21 -17.08 -22.69
CA LYS A 754 -43.97 -15.83 -22.74
C LYS A 754 -43.16 -14.73 -23.39
N TRP A 755 -41.88 -14.59 -23.05
CA TRP A 755 -40.99 -13.61 -23.66
C TRP A 755 -40.87 -13.82 -25.18
N LEU A 756 -40.76 -15.08 -25.63
CA LEU A 756 -40.67 -15.43 -27.06
C LEU A 756 -41.98 -15.22 -27.85
N ILE A 757 -43.13 -15.47 -27.23
CA ILE A 757 -44.43 -15.54 -27.94
C ILE A 757 -45.25 -14.26 -27.78
N SER A 758 -45.15 -13.56 -26.64
CA SER A 758 -46.17 -12.59 -26.24
C SER A 758 -46.18 -11.30 -27.04
N GLY A 759 -45.06 -10.89 -27.66
CA GLY A 759 -44.92 -9.55 -28.23
C GLY A 759 -45.20 -8.43 -27.21
N ASP A 760 -45.23 -8.77 -25.92
CA ASP A 760 -45.54 -7.91 -24.80
C ASP A 760 -44.23 -7.45 -24.19
N GLU A 761 -43.90 -6.17 -24.41
CA GLU A 761 -42.67 -5.54 -23.91
C GLU A 761 -42.59 -5.51 -22.37
N SER A 762 -43.67 -5.87 -21.66
CA SER A 762 -43.67 -5.97 -20.20
C SER A 762 -43.06 -7.26 -19.66
N VAL A 763 -42.95 -8.32 -20.48
CA VAL A 763 -42.27 -9.55 -20.09
C VAL A 763 -40.77 -9.36 -20.30
N LYS A 764 -39.97 -9.44 -19.23
CA LYS A 764 -38.51 -9.36 -19.28
C LYS A 764 -37.90 -10.62 -18.68
N LEU A 765 -36.81 -11.10 -19.29
CA LEU A 765 -35.94 -12.09 -18.67
C LEU A 765 -35.05 -11.35 -17.67
N ALA A 766 -35.03 -11.78 -16.41
CA ALA A 766 -34.20 -11.16 -15.38
C ALA A 766 -32.72 -11.43 -15.65
N ASP A 767 -32.40 -12.61 -16.19
CA ASP A 767 -31.07 -12.97 -16.66
C ASP A 767 -31.17 -13.71 -18.00
N TRP A 768 -31.20 -12.99 -19.12
CA TRP A 768 -31.30 -13.63 -20.44
C TRP A 768 -30.11 -14.52 -20.75
N LYS A 769 -28.92 -14.19 -20.21
CA LYS A 769 -27.69 -14.93 -20.45
C LYS A 769 -27.70 -16.31 -19.78
N SER A 770 -28.59 -16.59 -18.84
CA SER A 770 -28.76 -17.95 -18.32
C SER A 770 -29.40 -18.89 -19.35
N ALA A 771 -30.09 -18.36 -20.36
CA ALA A 771 -30.60 -19.12 -21.50
C ALA A 771 -29.60 -19.22 -22.68
N ASP A 772 -28.45 -18.56 -22.59
CA ASP A 772 -27.32 -18.81 -23.50
C ASP A 772 -26.54 -20.05 -23.01
N LEU A 773 -27.02 -21.22 -23.43
CA LEU A 773 -26.44 -22.50 -23.05
C LEU A 773 -25.12 -22.82 -23.78
N CYS A 774 -24.69 -21.98 -24.74
CA CYS A 774 -23.46 -22.18 -25.51
C CYS A 774 -22.36 -21.17 -25.15
N GLU A 775 -22.64 -20.21 -24.29
CA GLU A 775 -21.73 -19.17 -23.82
C GLU A 775 -21.13 -18.31 -24.96
N ASP A 776 -21.88 -18.12 -26.05
CA ASP A 776 -21.43 -17.34 -27.22
C ASP A 776 -21.99 -15.90 -27.23
N ASN A 777 -22.64 -15.48 -26.14
CA ASN A 777 -23.41 -14.24 -26.00
C ASN A 777 -24.58 -14.12 -26.99
N ILE A 778 -25.10 -15.24 -27.48
CA ILE A 778 -26.30 -15.31 -28.33
C ILE A 778 -27.34 -16.12 -27.57
N LEU A 779 -28.60 -15.66 -27.57
CA LEU A 779 -29.67 -16.45 -26.98
C LEU A 779 -29.89 -17.69 -27.86
N ASN A 780 -29.73 -18.87 -27.28
CA ASN A 780 -29.97 -20.13 -27.97
C ASN A 780 -31.48 -20.40 -28.02
N ILE A 781 -32.13 -19.89 -29.07
CA ILE A 781 -33.59 -20.00 -29.27
C ILE A 781 -33.96 -21.15 -30.20
#